data_AF-W7TTH9-F1
#
_entry.id   AF-W7TTH9-F1
#
_cell.length_a   1.000
_cell.length_b   1.000
_cell.length_c   1.000
_cell.angle_alpha   90.00
_cell.angle_beta   90.00
_cell.angle_gamma   90.00
#
_symmetry.space_group_name_H-M   'P 1'
#
loop_
_entity.id
_entity.type
_entity.pdbx_description
1 polymer ?
#
loop_
_entity_poly.entity_id
_entity_poly.type
_entity_poly.pdbx_seq_one_letter_code
_entity_poly.pdbx_strand_id
1 'polypeptide(L)'
;MHIASLGPFAGSLESTPRTMDVTKATFADVLPEIEAALQNCEFVAVDFEMSGINLAGQPRITYADTMQERYAQQRVVASRFKIIQMGISIVSKVEKTGSSGNSASHTLVACPYNFYTFAADGDDVILSLSAIHFLKDHGMDFNKWIQEGVSYTNAAREEELIKRLDCERERDEEEIKKPEGGAPGKTQMNLTKPADVEFMKKQMEVVKAWREESEILGGAESLSEEEKSEAARRRKELTLARTNAFMRRALFEAIEIYYPDLITESRNNQVIVLRLSAAEKEERMAAREAARQSRRLSTVGMRLVFKAMSACARPIVVHNGFFDLLFMMAAFHKPLPEKLVDFKADVRACFPAGVYDTRLISTREDLLGKSLGDKGLEGLCQALVQETPEGGVDLVLAEGFEKYGGSERQAFAHEAGYDAYLTGAVFARMQVLLGDAGLEKLKMMVFSFRSMFVTNLGEDRDWPVYGQQGELVFHLGWEKEAGKDLKDADLMKLFGDRSADTWILWIDDCGAFAVLQGKEGGEALRGEDVLKALPETSTVVRVTTFKDWCAAKEAETEAAGEPVEVGKDGWEKVRKHEKRLVILDQLPRSNWSATISCASCKNCVILMILLGLTLTLTDDFVRVVGWTSRQIMFQNQSHHDFDN
;
A
#
# COMPACT_ATOMS: atom_id res chain seq x y z
N MET A 1 -8.27 23.46 -0.08
CA MET A 1 -9.53 22.79 0.26
C MET A 1 -9.54 22.56 1.76
N HIS A 2 -10.48 23.17 2.48
CA HIS A 2 -10.53 23.16 3.94
C HIS A 2 -10.74 21.74 4.48
N ILE A 3 -9.76 21.24 5.23
CA ILE A 3 -9.92 20.09 6.11
C ILE A 3 -10.85 20.56 7.24
N ALA A 4 -12.09 20.08 7.24
CA ALA A 4 -13.00 20.31 8.35
C ALA A 4 -12.42 19.64 9.61
N SER A 5 -12.32 20.41 10.69
CA SER A 5 -11.76 20.00 11.97
C SER A 5 -12.48 18.78 12.54
N LEU A 6 -11.74 17.69 12.74
CA LEU A 6 -12.14 16.61 13.63
C LEU A 6 -12.14 17.18 15.06
N GLY A 7 -13.30 17.17 15.71
CA GLY A 7 -13.42 17.59 17.11
C GLY A 7 -12.68 16.63 18.06
N PRO A 8 -12.19 17.10 19.22
CA PRO A 8 -11.44 16.27 20.15
C PRO A 8 -12.36 15.26 20.82
N PHE A 9 -12.07 13.97 20.65
CA PHE A 9 -12.66 12.89 21.43
C PHE A 9 -12.06 12.97 22.85
N ALA A 10 -12.82 13.52 23.80
CA ALA A 10 -12.45 13.56 25.20
C ALA A 10 -12.85 12.22 25.87
N GLY A 11 -12.04 11.19 25.65
CA GLY A 11 -12.04 9.96 26.44
C GLY A 11 -10.71 9.85 27.17
N SER A 12 -10.73 9.55 28.47
CA SER A 12 -9.55 9.39 29.31
C SER A 12 -8.55 8.42 28.68
N LEU A 13 -7.33 8.89 28.37
CA LEU A 13 -6.20 8.03 27.99
C LEU A 13 -5.78 7.18 29.20
N GLU A 14 -6.43 6.05 29.40
CA GLU A 14 -5.69 4.89 29.92
C GLU A 14 -4.72 4.47 28.81
N SER A 15 -3.42 4.40 29.14
CA SER A 15 -2.34 4.15 28.19
C SER A 15 -2.48 2.76 27.57
N THR A 16 -3.15 2.68 26.42
CA THR A 16 -3.08 1.51 25.53
C THR A 16 -1.61 1.29 25.16
N PRO A 17 -1.09 0.05 25.24
CA PRO A 17 0.30 -0.22 24.88
C PRO A 17 0.53 0.20 23.43
N ARG A 18 1.46 1.14 23.21
CA ARG A 18 1.86 1.56 21.86
C ARG A 18 2.36 0.33 21.12
N THR A 19 1.72 0.03 20.00
CA THR A 19 2.05 -1.16 19.23
C THR A 19 2.69 -0.74 17.91
N MET A 20 3.96 -1.11 17.73
CA MET A 20 4.71 -0.86 16.48
C MET A 20 4.10 -1.59 15.29
N ASP A 21 3.64 -2.83 15.50
CA ASP A 21 2.95 -3.63 14.49
C ASP A 21 1.47 -3.21 14.39
N VAL A 22 1.15 -2.40 13.39
CA VAL A 22 -0.21 -1.87 13.20
C VAL A 22 -1.03 -2.82 12.34
N THR A 23 -2.20 -3.20 12.85
CA THR A 23 -3.16 -4.07 12.18
C THR A 23 -4.52 -3.42 12.10
N LYS A 24 -5.48 -4.02 11.40
CA LYS A 24 -6.86 -3.49 11.27
C LYS A 24 -7.53 -3.22 12.61
N ALA A 25 -7.15 -3.95 13.67
CA ALA A 25 -7.71 -3.81 15.01
C ALA A 25 -7.14 -2.60 15.74
N THR A 26 -5.84 -2.32 15.57
CA THR A 26 -5.14 -1.23 16.27
C THR A 26 -5.09 0.07 15.47
N PHE A 27 -5.37 0.03 14.16
CA PHE A 27 -5.24 1.17 13.25
C PHE A 27 -6.04 2.41 13.67
N ALA A 28 -7.25 2.23 14.19
CA ALA A 28 -8.10 3.35 14.62
C ALA A 28 -7.51 4.13 15.79
N ASP A 29 -6.81 3.44 16.69
CA ASP A 29 -6.20 4.03 17.89
C ASP A 29 -4.83 4.66 17.56
N VAL A 30 -4.06 4.04 16.65
CA VAL A 30 -2.71 4.49 16.29
C VAL A 30 -2.72 5.64 15.28
N LEU A 31 -3.74 5.76 14.42
CA LEU A 31 -3.80 6.81 13.39
C LEU A 31 -3.68 8.25 13.97
N PRO A 32 -4.42 8.63 15.04
CA PRO A 32 -4.26 9.95 15.67
C PRO A 32 -2.84 10.20 16.23
N GLU A 33 -2.18 9.15 16.76
CA GLU A 33 -0.80 9.25 17.25
C GLU A 33 0.18 9.55 16.11
N ILE A 34 0.01 8.88 14.96
CA ILE A 34 0.79 9.13 13.75
C ILE A 34 0.57 10.55 13.25
N GLU A 35 -0.69 10.99 13.15
CA GLU A 35 -1.03 12.36 12.72
C GLU A 35 -0.37 13.41 13.62
N ALA A 36 -0.36 13.19 14.93
CA ALA A 36 0.31 14.07 15.88
C ALA A 36 1.85 14.04 15.73
N ALA A 37 2.44 12.85 15.55
CA ALA A 37 3.89 12.69 15.36
C ALA A 37 4.38 13.39 14.08
N LEU A 38 3.58 13.32 12.99
CA LEU A 38 3.92 13.94 11.70
C LEU A 38 3.93 15.49 11.75
N GLN A 39 3.19 16.13 12.66
CA GLN A 39 3.15 17.60 12.73
C GLN A 39 4.51 18.20 13.11
N ASN A 40 5.26 17.51 13.98
CA ASN A 40 6.50 18.01 14.57
C ASN A 40 7.73 17.19 14.16
N CYS A 41 7.62 16.32 13.16
CA CYS A 41 8.76 15.54 12.71
C CYS A 41 9.72 16.36 11.84
N GLU A 42 10.99 15.96 11.85
CA GLU A 42 12.04 16.48 10.98
C GLU A 42 11.92 15.86 9.59
N PHE A 43 11.67 14.56 9.51
CA PHE A 43 11.46 13.81 8.28
C PHE A 43 10.74 12.48 8.55
N VAL A 44 10.32 11.80 7.47
CA VAL A 44 9.72 10.47 7.53
C VAL A 44 10.51 9.53 6.61
N ALA A 45 11.08 8.47 7.16
CA ALA A 45 11.67 7.41 6.36
C ALA A 45 10.62 6.34 6.05
N VAL A 46 10.63 5.80 4.83
CA VAL A 46 9.70 4.76 4.40
C VAL A 46 10.41 3.61 3.70
N ASP A 47 9.81 2.44 3.83
CA ASP A 47 10.21 1.21 3.14
C ASP A 47 8.98 0.31 2.96
N PHE A 48 9.00 -0.59 1.98
CA PHE A 48 7.85 -1.43 1.65
C PHE A 48 8.26 -2.86 1.30
N GLU A 49 7.46 -3.81 1.77
CA GLU A 49 7.52 -5.19 1.28
C GLU A 49 6.37 -5.45 0.31
N MET A 50 6.69 -5.99 -0.87
CA MET A 50 5.74 -6.20 -1.96
C MET A 50 5.51 -7.68 -2.24
N SER A 51 4.33 -8.01 -2.76
CA SER A 51 3.98 -9.36 -3.20
C SER A 51 4.77 -9.85 -4.41
N GLY A 52 5.53 -8.97 -5.05
CA GLY A 52 6.46 -9.27 -6.12
C GLY A 52 7.07 -8.02 -6.72
N ILE A 53 8.26 -8.18 -7.30
CA ILE A 53 9.04 -7.09 -7.89
C ILE A 53 9.45 -7.34 -9.35
N ASN A 54 9.10 -8.50 -9.90
CA ASN A 54 9.44 -8.90 -11.26
C ASN A 54 8.23 -9.59 -11.93
N LEU A 55 7.97 -9.27 -13.19
CA LEU A 55 6.98 -9.94 -14.02
C LEU A 55 7.65 -10.83 -15.05
N ALA A 56 7.15 -12.06 -15.20
CA ALA A 56 7.65 -12.99 -16.21
C ALA A 56 7.46 -12.40 -17.62
N GLY A 57 8.49 -12.50 -18.46
CA GLY A 57 8.47 -12.02 -19.84
C GLY A 57 8.73 -10.53 -20.03
N GLN A 58 8.93 -9.76 -18.95
CA GLN A 58 9.44 -8.39 -19.11
C GLN A 58 10.93 -8.40 -19.49
N PRO A 59 11.37 -7.42 -20.31
CA PRO A 59 12.79 -7.23 -20.59
C PRO A 59 13.56 -6.99 -19.29
N ARG A 60 14.82 -7.41 -19.27
CA ARG A 60 15.71 -7.08 -18.15
C ARG A 60 16.03 -5.60 -18.20
N ILE A 61 16.05 -5.00 -17.02
CA ILE A 61 16.53 -3.63 -16.83
C ILE A 61 18.04 -3.59 -17.11
N THR A 62 18.48 -2.62 -17.92
CA THR A 62 19.88 -2.44 -18.34
C THR A 62 20.33 -0.98 -18.27
N TYR A 63 21.64 -0.76 -18.39
CA TYR A 63 22.21 0.59 -18.51
C TYR A 63 21.78 1.32 -19.79
N ALA A 64 21.30 0.60 -20.81
CA ALA A 64 20.84 1.20 -22.07
C ALA A 64 19.42 1.77 -22.00
N ASP A 65 18.68 1.51 -20.92
CA ASP A 65 17.32 2.03 -20.77
C ASP A 65 17.36 3.53 -20.51
N THR A 66 16.57 4.29 -21.26
CA THR A 66 16.17 5.63 -20.85
C THR A 66 15.32 5.56 -19.58
N MET A 67 15.23 6.67 -18.84
CA MET A 67 14.42 6.72 -17.63
C MET A 67 12.93 6.53 -17.92
N GLN A 68 12.44 6.96 -19.08
CA GLN A 68 11.05 6.73 -19.51
C GLN A 68 10.79 5.25 -19.81
N GLU A 69 11.70 4.53 -20.48
CA GLU A 69 11.56 3.09 -20.74
C GLU A 69 11.55 2.30 -19.44
N ARG A 70 12.49 2.61 -18.54
CA ARG A 70 12.57 2.02 -17.20
C ARG A 70 11.30 2.25 -16.40
N TYR A 71 10.82 3.49 -16.38
CA TYR A 71 9.55 3.84 -15.75
C TYR A 71 8.40 3.01 -16.34
N ALA A 72 8.30 2.91 -17.66
CA ALA A 72 7.24 2.15 -18.32
C ALA A 72 7.25 0.67 -17.90
N GLN A 73 8.43 0.05 -17.79
CA GLN A 73 8.57 -1.33 -17.33
C GLN A 73 8.13 -1.48 -15.86
N GLN A 74 8.70 -0.67 -14.97
CA GLN A 74 8.45 -0.75 -13.52
C GLN A 74 7.02 -0.34 -13.13
N ARG A 75 6.43 0.62 -13.86
CA ARG A 75 5.02 1.03 -13.70
C ARG A 75 4.08 -0.16 -13.84
N VAL A 76 4.31 -1.04 -14.82
CA VAL A 76 3.49 -2.25 -15.02
C VAL A 76 3.61 -3.19 -13.83
N VAL A 77 4.80 -3.32 -13.24
CA VAL A 77 5.04 -4.15 -12.07
C VAL A 77 4.32 -3.59 -10.83
N ALA A 78 4.52 -2.31 -10.54
CA ALA A 78 3.88 -1.61 -9.42
C ALA A 78 2.35 -1.55 -9.53
N SER A 79 1.82 -1.58 -10.76
CA SER A 79 0.36 -1.62 -11.00
C SER A 79 -0.26 -3.01 -10.80
N ARG A 80 0.55 -4.08 -10.76
CA ARG A 80 0.07 -5.47 -10.66
C ARG A 80 0.26 -6.08 -9.28
N PHE A 81 1.45 -5.93 -8.71
CA PHE A 81 1.73 -6.44 -7.38
C PHE A 81 1.15 -5.51 -6.32
N LYS A 82 1.07 -6.01 -5.09
CA LYS A 82 0.45 -5.31 -3.97
C LYS A 82 1.47 -5.11 -2.86
N ILE A 83 1.29 -4.03 -2.11
CA ILE A 83 2.01 -3.80 -0.87
C ILE A 83 1.48 -4.81 0.15
N ILE A 84 2.39 -5.51 0.81
CA ILE A 84 2.14 -6.47 1.88
C ILE A 84 2.38 -5.78 3.22
N GLN A 85 3.53 -5.11 3.34
CA GLN A 85 3.92 -4.41 4.54
C GLN A 85 4.40 -3.00 4.17
N MET A 86 4.04 -2.02 4.97
CA MET A 86 4.54 -0.65 4.86
C MET A 86 5.25 -0.30 6.16
N GLY A 87 6.50 0.13 6.04
CA GLY A 87 7.29 0.66 7.14
C GLY A 87 7.32 2.17 7.08
N ILE A 88 7.06 2.83 8.21
CA ILE A 88 7.38 4.26 8.36
C ILE A 88 8.19 4.46 9.62
N SER A 89 9.20 5.31 9.56
CA SER A 89 9.91 5.80 10.74
C SER A 89 9.79 7.30 10.79
N ILE A 90 9.01 7.80 11.76
CA ILE A 90 8.82 9.24 11.97
C ILE A 90 9.93 9.71 12.90
N VAL A 91 10.77 10.61 12.43
CA VAL A 91 11.94 11.09 13.18
C VAL A 91 11.71 12.54 13.62
N SER A 92 11.83 12.80 14.92
CA SER A 92 11.59 14.11 15.52
C SER A 92 12.79 14.54 16.36
N LYS A 93 12.99 15.86 16.47
CA LYS A 93 14.04 16.43 17.32
C LYS A 93 13.58 16.51 18.78
N VAL A 94 14.45 16.17 19.72
CA VAL A 94 14.19 16.39 21.16
C VAL A 94 14.89 17.66 21.62
N GLU A 95 14.12 18.61 22.13
CA GLU A 95 14.69 19.77 22.83
C GLU A 95 15.11 19.36 24.24
N LYS A 96 16.43 19.38 24.52
CA LYS A 96 16.93 19.20 25.89
C LYS A 96 16.65 20.48 26.69
N THR A 97 15.60 20.48 27.50
CA THR A 97 15.39 21.51 28.54
C THR A 97 16.30 21.21 29.73
N GLY A 98 17.55 21.67 29.72
CA GLY A 98 18.45 21.51 30.85
C GLY A 98 19.83 22.14 30.66
N SER A 99 20.12 23.15 31.48
CA SER A 99 21.37 23.91 31.53
C SER A 99 22.57 23.06 32.00
N SER A 100 23.47 22.70 31.08
CA SER A 100 24.92 22.68 31.34
C SER A 100 25.68 22.68 30.02
N GLY A 101 26.61 23.63 29.88
CA GLY A 101 27.40 23.82 28.67
C GLY A 101 28.42 22.70 28.48
N ASN A 102 28.32 21.97 27.37
CA ASN A 102 29.32 21.89 26.30
C ASN A 102 28.91 20.76 25.33
N SER A 103 28.92 21.10 24.03
CA SER A 103 28.51 20.27 22.87
C SER A 103 27.02 19.92 22.83
N ALA A 104 26.25 20.68 22.05
CA ALA A 104 24.85 20.39 21.76
C ALA A 104 24.74 19.07 20.97
N SER A 105 24.54 17.94 21.65
CA SER A 105 24.23 16.69 20.96
C SER A 105 22.82 16.80 20.35
N HIS A 106 22.73 16.70 19.02
CA HIS A 106 21.46 16.62 18.31
C HIS A 106 20.86 15.23 18.55
N THR A 107 20.06 15.10 19.60
CA THR A 107 19.35 13.85 19.89
C THR A 107 18.06 13.85 19.07
N LEU A 108 17.94 12.88 18.18
CA LEU A 108 16.74 12.60 17.41
C LEU A 108 16.04 11.38 18.00
N VAL A 109 14.72 11.39 17.96
CA VAL A 109 13.89 10.27 18.38
C VAL A 109 13.15 9.70 17.18
N ALA A 110 13.18 8.39 17.03
CA ALA A 110 12.46 7.66 15.99
C ALA A 110 11.24 6.91 16.57
N CYS A 111 10.10 7.04 15.88
CA CYS A 111 8.90 6.23 16.08
C CYS A 111 8.68 5.34 14.83
N PRO A 112 9.27 4.13 14.79
CA PRO A 112 9.01 3.18 13.71
C PRO A 112 7.68 2.44 13.86
N TYR A 113 6.88 2.44 12.80
CA TYR A 113 5.66 1.66 12.68
C TYR A 113 5.76 0.68 11.50
N ASN A 114 5.15 -0.48 11.70
CA ASN A 114 5.12 -1.56 10.75
C ASN A 114 3.66 -1.93 10.47
N PHE A 115 3.13 -1.51 9.32
CA PHE A 115 1.74 -1.76 8.95
C PHE A 115 1.64 -3.05 8.14
N TYR A 116 0.83 -3.98 8.63
CA TYR A 116 0.36 -5.08 7.80
C TYR A 116 -0.76 -4.53 6.92
N THR A 117 -0.60 -4.61 5.61
CA THR A 117 -1.53 -3.99 4.66
C THR A 117 -2.19 -5.03 3.79
N PHE A 118 -3.49 -4.94 3.53
CA PHE A 118 -4.19 -5.88 2.65
C PHE A 118 -4.95 -5.11 1.58
N ALA A 119 -4.94 -5.60 0.34
CA ALA A 119 -5.66 -4.94 -0.74
C ALA A 119 -7.17 -4.87 -0.42
N ALA A 120 -7.84 -3.80 -0.85
CA ALA A 120 -9.27 -3.63 -0.63
C ALA A 120 -10.12 -4.72 -1.31
N ASP A 121 -11.31 -4.95 -0.77
CA ASP A 121 -12.27 -5.91 -1.33
C ASP A 121 -12.53 -5.62 -2.82
N GLY A 122 -12.38 -6.66 -3.64
CA GLY A 122 -12.54 -6.58 -5.10
C GLY A 122 -11.24 -6.39 -5.89
N ASP A 123 -10.09 -6.24 -5.22
CA ASP A 123 -8.78 -6.30 -5.88
C ASP A 123 -8.24 -7.73 -5.95
N ASP A 124 -7.67 -8.07 -7.11
CA ASP A 124 -6.86 -9.27 -7.26
C ASP A 124 -5.47 -9.05 -6.64
N VAL A 125 -4.99 -10.07 -5.90
CA VAL A 125 -3.64 -10.11 -5.35
C VAL A 125 -2.81 -11.12 -6.14
N ILE A 126 -1.76 -10.65 -6.80
CA ILE A 126 -0.81 -11.51 -7.53
C ILE A 126 0.42 -11.71 -6.65
N LEU A 127 0.88 -12.96 -6.52
CA LEU A 127 2.05 -13.32 -5.73
C LEU A 127 3.18 -13.83 -6.62
N SER A 128 4.36 -13.24 -6.48
CA SER A 128 5.60 -13.79 -7.02
C SER A 128 6.15 -14.82 -6.04
N LEU A 129 6.29 -16.07 -6.49
CA LEU A 129 6.77 -17.16 -5.63
C LEU A 129 8.15 -16.86 -5.03
N SER A 130 9.05 -16.22 -5.79
CA SER A 130 10.39 -15.88 -5.27
C SER A 130 10.32 -14.85 -4.15
N ALA A 131 9.43 -13.85 -4.26
CA ALA A 131 9.23 -12.83 -3.24
C ALA A 131 8.60 -13.44 -1.99
N ILE A 132 7.58 -14.29 -2.14
CA ILE A 132 6.94 -14.97 -1.00
C ILE A 132 7.90 -15.89 -0.26
N HIS A 133 8.72 -16.66 -0.98
CA HIS A 133 9.76 -17.47 -0.34
C HIS A 133 10.76 -16.60 0.42
N PHE A 134 11.26 -15.53 -0.20
CA PHE A 134 12.20 -14.60 0.42
C PHE A 134 11.63 -13.97 1.70
N LEU A 135 10.41 -13.42 1.64
CA LEU A 135 9.75 -12.80 2.79
C LEU A 135 9.49 -13.80 3.92
N LYS A 136 9.11 -15.04 3.59
CA LYS A 136 8.93 -16.10 4.59
C LYS A 136 10.24 -16.40 5.33
N ASP A 137 11.34 -16.49 4.60
CA ASP A 137 12.66 -16.80 5.17
C ASP A 137 13.16 -15.65 6.08
N HIS A 138 12.61 -14.43 5.91
CA HIS A 138 12.87 -13.26 6.74
C HIS A 138 11.76 -12.94 7.75
N GLY A 139 10.92 -13.94 8.08
CA GLY A 139 10.01 -13.84 9.22
C GLY A 139 8.67 -13.13 8.96
N MET A 140 8.31 -12.87 7.70
CA MET A 140 7.00 -12.31 7.35
C MET A 140 5.85 -13.22 7.81
N ASP A 141 4.95 -12.68 8.63
CA ASP A 141 3.75 -13.38 9.07
C ASP A 141 2.60 -13.20 8.06
N PHE A 142 2.48 -14.16 7.14
CA PHE A 142 1.42 -14.18 6.13
C PHE A 142 0.02 -14.41 6.73
N ASN A 143 -0.10 -15.06 7.89
CA ASN A 143 -1.40 -15.25 8.53
C ASN A 143 -1.90 -13.92 9.08
N LYS A 144 -1.03 -13.19 9.77
CA LYS A 144 -1.31 -11.84 10.26
C LYS A 144 -1.63 -10.88 9.11
N TRP A 145 -0.87 -10.95 8.02
CA TRP A 145 -1.14 -10.17 6.81
C TRP A 145 -2.55 -10.39 6.24
N ILE A 146 -2.96 -11.65 6.05
CA ILE A 146 -4.26 -11.99 5.46
C ILE A 146 -5.41 -11.68 6.43
N GLN A 147 -5.26 -12.02 7.71
CA GLN A 147 -6.35 -11.94 8.67
C GLN A 147 -6.51 -10.54 9.23
N GLU A 148 -5.42 -9.80 9.42
CA GLU A 148 -5.41 -8.55 10.16
C GLU A 148 -4.86 -7.35 9.36
N GLY A 149 -4.57 -7.51 8.07
CA GLY A 149 -4.05 -6.40 7.27
C GLY A 149 -5.03 -5.23 7.18
N VAL A 150 -4.51 -4.01 7.36
CA VAL A 150 -5.20 -2.75 7.17
C VAL A 150 -5.50 -2.57 5.69
N SER A 151 -6.76 -2.31 5.34
CA SER A 151 -7.12 -2.08 3.95
C SER A 151 -6.46 -0.82 3.38
N TYR A 152 -6.39 -0.71 2.06
CA TYR A 152 -5.99 0.53 1.42
C TYR A 152 -6.63 0.72 0.06
N THR A 153 -6.73 1.98 -0.33
CA THR A 153 -7.40 2.39 -1.57
C THR A 153 -6.77 3.65 -2.13
N ASN A 154 -7.12 4.02 -3.36
CA ASN A 154 -6.63 5.24 -4.00
C ASN A 154 -7.62 6.40 -3.89
N ALA A 155 -7.24 7.59 -4.38
CA ALA A 155 -8.07 8.78 -4.29
C ALA A 155 -9.45 8.64 -4.96
N ALA A 156 -9.52 8.00 -6.13
CA ALA A 156 -10.78 7.84 -6.86
C ALA A 156 -11.79 6.96 -6.10
N ARG A 157 -11.33 5.85 -5.53
CA ARG A 157 -12.17 4.95 -4.72
C ARG A 157 -12.56 5.58 -3.37
N GLU A 158 -11.67 6.34 -2.74
CA GLU A 158 -12.03 7.13 -1.56
C GLU A 158 -13.14 8.13 -1.88
N GLU A 159 -13.04 8.85 -3.00
CA GLU A 159 -14.06 9.82 -3.41
C GLU A 159 -15.42 9.16 -3.66
N GLU A 160 -15.45 8.00 -4.33
CA GLU A 160 -16.67 7.22 -4.52
C GLU A 160 -17.28 6.79 -3.17
N LEU A 161 -16.44 6.30 -2.24
CA LEU A 161 -16.89 5.94 -0.92
C LEU A 161 -17.50 7.14 -0.19
N ILE A 162 -16.82 8.28 -0.16
CA ILE A 162 -17.30 9.50 0.50
C ILE A 162 -18.66 9.91 -0.05
N LYS A 163 -18.84 9.92 -1.38
CA LYS A 163 -20.15 10.21 -2.02
C LYS A 163 -21.24 9.26 -1.52
N ARG A 164 -20.95 7.96 -1.41
CA ARG A 164 -21.91 6.98 -0.87
C ARG A 164 -22.24 7.24 0.60
N LEU A 165 -21.23 7.55 1.42
CA LEU A 165 -21.41 7.87 2.84
C LEU A 165 -22.23 9.15 3.04
N ASP A 166 -21.98 10.18 2.22
CA ASP A 166 -22.73 11.44 2.26
C ASP A 166 -24.20 11.23 1.86
N CYS A 167 -24.48 10.50 0.78
CA CYS A 167 -25.86 10.14 0.43
C CYS A 167 -26.56 9.32 1.53
N GLU A 168 -25.83 8.48 2.27
CA GLU A 168 -26.36 7.79 3.44
C GLU A 168 -26.64 8.75 4.60
N ARG A 169 -25.79 9.74 4.83
CA ARG A 169 -25.99 10.76 5.87
C ARG A 169 -27.18 11.66 5.57
N GLU A 170 -27.30 12.13 4.32
CA GLU A 170 -28.43 12.94 3.86
C GLU A 170 -29.77 12.21 4.06
N ARG A 171 -29.85 10.93 3.67
CA ARG A 171 -31.06 10.12 3.87
C ARG A 171 -31.46 10.00 5.34
N ASP A 172 -30.48 9.87 6.23
CA ASP A 172 -30.74 9.78 7.66
C ASP A 172 -31.17 11.13 8.25
N GLU A 173 -30.57 12.24 7.82
CA GLU A 173 -30.99 13.58 8.24
C GLU A 173 -32.41 13.90 7.75
N GLU A 174 -32.78 13.48 6.55
CA GLU A 174 -34.15 13.58 6.02
C GLU A 174 -35.14 12.76 6.83
N GLU A 175 -34.76 11.56 7.31
CA GLU A 175 -35.58 10.71 8.17
C GLU A 175 -35.98 11.45 9.47
N ILE A 176 -35.09 12.28 10.01
CA ILE A 176 -35.31 13.05 11.25
C ILE A 176 -36.09 14.34 11.01
N LYS A 177 -35.77 15.06 9.93
CA LYS A 177 -36.40 16.36 9.62
C LYS A 177 -37.86 16.21 9.16
N LYS A 178 -38.39 14.98 9.09
CA LYS A 178 -39.82 14.74 8.83
C LYS A 178 -40.65 15.53 9.86
N PRO A 179 -41.48 16.49 9.40
CA PRO A 179 -42.23 17.33 10.31
C PRO A 179 -43.21 16.51 11.16
N GLU A 180 -43.41 16.91 12.41
CA GLU A 180 -44.39 16.29 13.34
C GLU A 180 -45.85 16.40 12.84
N GLY A 181 -46.10 17.12 11.75
CA GLY A 181 -47.30 17.03 10.92
C GLY A 181 -46.90 16.65 9.50
N GLY A 182 -47.31 15.45 9.06
CA GLY A 182 -46.84 14.78 7.85
C GLY A 182 -46.73 15.64 6.57
N ALA A 183 -45.90 15.17 5.64
CA ALA A 183 -45.63 15.87 4.37
C ALA A 183 -46.94 16.20 3.61
N PRO A 184 -47.25 17.48 3.35
CA PRO A 184 -48.44 17.84 2.58
C PRO A 184 -48.26 17.37 1.13
N GLY A 185 -49.12 16.46 0.67
CA GLY A 185 -49.23 16.06 -0.74
C GLY A 185 -48.87 14.62 -1.12
N LYS A 186 -48.53 13.72 -0.17
CA LYS A 186 -48.41 12.29 -0.52
C LYS A 186 -49.79 11.66 -0.74
N THR A 187 -50.12 11.32 -1.99
CA THR A 187 -51.34 10.58 -2.32
C THR A 187 -51.16 9.11 -1.92
N GLN A 188 -52.01 8.62 -1.01
CA GLN A 188 -51.99 7.22 -0.59
C GLN A 188 -52.15 6.28 -1.79
N MET A 189 -51.34 5.22 -1.86
CA MET A 189 -51.54 4.15 -2.84
C MET A 189 -52.99 3.66 -2.86
N ASN A 190 -53.60 3.64 -4.05
CA ASN A 190 -54.97 3.17 -4.22
C ASN A 190 -55.01 1.63 -4.21
N LEU A 191 -55.52 1.06 -3.13
CA LEU A 191 -55.73 -0.38 -2.98
C LEU A 191 -57.10 -0.76 -3.57
N THR A 192 -57.09 -1.49 -4.69
CA THR A 192 -58.32 -1.88 -5.41
C THR A 192 -58.87 -3.25 -4.99
N LYS A 193 -58.03 -4.11 -4.41
CA LYS A 193 -58.42 -5.47 -3.98
C LYS A 193 -59.02 -5.44 -2.58
N PRO A 194 -60.24 -5.99 -2.36
CA PRO A 194 -60.88 -5.99 -1.04
C PRO A 194 -60.03 -6.63 0.07
N ALA A 195 -59.34 -7.73 -0.23
CA ALA A 195 -58.47 -8.42 0.72
C ALA A 195 -57.26 -7.57 1.17
N ASP A 196 -56.68 -6.79 0.24
CA ASP A 196 -55.54 -5.91 0.54
C ASP A 196 -55.99 -4.71 1.40
N VAL A 197 -57.19 -4.17 1.14
CA VAL A 197 -57.81 -3.11 1.95
C VAL A 197 -58.09 -3.59 3.36
N GLU A 198 -58.67 -4.79 3.51
CA GLU A 198 -58.96 -5.39 4.82
C GLU A 198 -57.67 -5.68 5.60
N PHE A 199 -56.66 -6.23 4.92
CA PHE A 199 -55.34 -6.46 5.52
C PHE A 199 -54.70 -5.15 5.99
N MET A 200 -54.72 -4.11 5.16
CA MET A 200 -54.19 -2.78 5.49
C MET A 200 -54.87 -2.22 6.74
N LYS A 201 -56.21 -2.26 6.77
CA LYS A 201 -57.00 -1.81 7.92
C LYS A 201 -56.60 -2.58 9.19
N LYS A 202 -56.49 -3.90 9.11
CA LYS A 202 -56.07 -4.74 10.24
C LYS A 202 -54.68 -4.37 10.76
N GLN A 203 -53.71 -4.13 9.89
CA GLN A 203 -52.36 -3.73 10.32
C GLN A 203 -52.35 -2.33 10.96
N MET A 204 -53.10 -1.37 10.41
CA MET A 204 -53.18 -0.02 10.99
C MET A 204 -53.86 -0.02 12.38
N GLU A 205 -54.85 -0.87 12.61
CA GLU A 205 -55.44 -1.07 13.96
C GLU A 205 -54.41 -1.63 14.95
N VAL A 206 -53.53 -2.53 14.50
CA VAL A 206 -52.42 -3.06 15.34
C VAL A 206 -51.45 -1.94 15.70
N VAL A 207 -51.08 -1.06 14.75
CA VAL A 207 -50.22 0.11 15.03
C VAL A 207 -50.88 1.05 16.04
N LYS A 208 -52.17 1.31 15.88
CA LYS A 208 -52.94 2.17 16.78
C LYS A 208 -52.96 1.61 18.22
N ALA A 209 -53.36 0.35 18.37
CA ALA A 209 -53.45 -0.30 19.67
C ALA A 209 -52.08 -0.33 20.39
N TRP A 210 -51.02 -0.64 19.65
CA TRP A 210 -49.65 -0.63 20.18
C TRP A 210 -49.20 0.76 20.64
N ARG A 211 -49.55 1.83 19.90
CA ARG A 211 -49.21 3.21 20.26
C ARG A 211 -49.87 3.64 21.57
N GLU A 212 -51.14 3.27 21.76
CA GLU A 212 -51.92 3.53 22.97
C GLU A 212 -51.38 2.72 24.17
N GLU A 213 -51.05 1.44 23.98
CA GLU A 213 -50.48 0.58 25.03
C GLU A 213 -49.09 1.08 25.48
N SER A 214 -48.27 1.55 24.55
CA SER A 214 -46.92 2.08 24.81
C SER A 214 -46.90 3.39 25.60
N GLU A 215 -48.02 4.12 25.64
CA GLU A 215 -48.23 5.29 26.51
C GLU A 215 -48.54 4.91 27.96
N ILE A 216 -49.22 3.78 28.17
CA ILE A 216 -49.71 3.34 29.49
C ILE A 216 -48.59 2.65 30.31
N LEU A 217 -47.66 1.96 29.65
CA LEU A 217 -46.57 1.20 30.29
C LEU A 217 -45.44 2.04 30.91
N GLY A 218 -45.59 3.37 31.00
CA GLY A 218 -44.56 4.31 31.50
C GLY A 218 -44.25 4.27 33.01
N GLY A 219 -44.70 3.26 33.76
CA GLY A 219 -44.60 3.24 35.24
C GLY A 219 -44.53 1.85 35.88
N ALA A 220 -43.61 0.99 35.43
CA ALA A 220 -43.40 -0.33 36.02
C ALA A 220 -42.04 -0.43 36.73
N GLU A 221 -41.98 0.01 37.99
CA GLU A 221 -40.77 -0.05 38.82
C GLU A 221 -40.50 -1.44 39.45
N SER A 222 -41.42 -2.41 39.31
CA SER A 222 -41.39 -3.68 40.06
C SER A 222 -41.04 -4.94 39.26
N LEU A 223 -40.40 -4.83 38.09
CA LEU A 223 -40.08 -5.97 37.20
C LEU A 223 -38.61 -6.42 37.30
N SER A 224 -38.30 -7.65 36.91
CA SER A 224 -36.92 -8.14 36.79
C SER A 224 -36.19 -7.47 35.60
N GLU A 225 -34.84 -7.50 35.58
CA GLU A 225 -34.05 -6.87 34.51
C GLU A 225 -34.34 -7.41 33.09
N GLU A 226 -34.65 -8.70 32.97
CA GLU A 226 -35.02 -9.34 31.69
C GLU A 226 -36.41 -8.91 31.21
N GLU A 227 -37.38 -8.85 32.14
CA GLU A 227 -38.73 -8.36 31.84
C GLU A 227 -38.75 -6.86 31.51
N LYS A 228 -37.91 -6.07 32.18
CA LYS A 228 -37.69 -4.66 31.84
C LYS A 228 -37.15 -4.48 30.43
N SER A 229 -36.18 -5.30 30.03
CA SER A 229 -35.60 -5.26 28.67
C SER A 229 -36.62 -5.62 27.59
N GLU A 230 -37.38 -6.70 27.78
CA GLU A 230 -38.42 -7.12 26.82
C GLU A 230 -39.59 -6.12 26.76
N ALA A 231 -40.01 -5.58 27.91
CA ALA A 231 -41.04 -4.53 27.99
C ALA A 231 -40.56 -3.23 27.32
N ALA A 232 -39.30 -2.83 27.53
CA ALA A 232 -38.70 -1.70 26.85
C ALA A 232 -38.64 -1.91 25.34
N ARG A 233 -38.31 -3.12 24.86
CA ARG A 233 -38.32 -3.45 23.43
C ARG A 233 -39.73 -3.39 22.86
N ARG A 234 -40.73 -3.99 23.53
CA ARG A 234 -42.14 -3.95 23.11
C ARG A 234 -42.72 -2.55 23.07
N ARG A 235 -42.25 -1.64 23.94
CA ARG A 235 -42.65 -0.22 23.93
C ARG A 235 -42.04 0.55 22.75
N LYS A 236 -40.85 0.17 22.30
CA LYS A 236 -40.09 0.89 21.27
C LYS A 236 -40.29 0.35 19.86
N GLU A 237 -40.56 -0.95 19.71
CA GLU A 237 -40.57 -1.66 18.43
C GLU A 237 -41.81 -2.55 18.26
N LEU A 238 -42.52 -2.36 17.14
CA LEU A 238 -43.62 -3.21 16.69
C LEU A 238 -43.26 -3.85 15.34
N THR A 239 -43.38 -5.17 15.25
CA THR A 239 -43.21 -5.90 13.98
C THR A 239 -44.57 -6.21 13.36
N LEU A 240 -44.82 -5.71 12.15
CA LEU A 240 -46.03 -6.00 11.39
C LEU A 240 -45.94 -7.32 10.63
N ALA A 241 -47.09 -7.82 10.14
CA ALA A 241 -47.15 -9.06 9.39
C ALA A 241 -46.31 -9.00 8.10
N ARG A 242 -45.72 -10.15 7.73
CA ARG A 242 -44.91 -10.27 6.51
C ARG A 242 -45.76 -10.02 5.27
N THR A 243 -45.22 -9.22 4.37
CA THR A 243 -45.94 -8.72 3.20
C THR A 243 -45.05 -8.72 1.97
N ASN A 244 -45.66 -8.71 0.79
CA ASN A 244 -44.94 -8.48 -0.47
C ASN A 244 -44.49 -7.01 -0.59
N ALA A 245 -43.64 -6.69 -1.57
CA ALA A 245 -43.09 -5.35 -1.74
C ALA A 245 -44.16 -4.26 -1.94
N PHE A 246 -45.27 -4.58 -2.61
CA PHE A 246 -46.38 -3.66 -2.85
C PHE A 246 -47.10 -3.29 -1.54
N MET A 247 -47.48 -4.29 -0.74
CA MET A 247 -48.16 -4.08 0.54
C MET A 247 -47.24 -3.42 1.58
N ARG A 248 -45.92 -3.73 1.57
CA ARG A 248 -44.95 -3.01 2.40
C ARG A 248 -44.92 -1.52 2.07
N ARG A 249 -44.84 -1.16 0.78
CA ARG A 249 -44.84 0.24 0.36
C ARG A 249 -46.12 0.96 0.79
N ALA A 250 -47.27 0.32 0.60
CA ALA A 250 -48.55 0.89 1.02
C ALA A 250 -48.63 1.07 2.56
N LEU A 251 -48.04 0.17 3.34
CA LEU A 251 -47.93 0.30 4.81
C LEU A 251 -47.00 1.44 5.22
N PHE A 252 -45.82 1.57 4.58
CA PHE A 252 -44.91 2.69 4.80
C PHE A 252 -45.62 4.03 4.56
N GLU A 253 -46.28 4.19 3.41
CA GLU A 253 -47.00 5.41 3.07
C GLU A 253 -48.15 5.69 4.05
N ALA A 254 -48.95 4.68 4.41
CA ALA A 254 -50.04 4.86 5.36
C ALA A 254 -49.54 5.29 6.74
N ILE A 255 -48.53 4.60 7.30
CA ILE A 255 -48.01 4.92 8.64
C ILE A 255 -47.40 6.31 8.66
N GLU A 256 -46.63 6.69 7.63
CA GLU A 256 -46.08 8.05 7.51
C GLU A 256 -47.15 9.14 7.44
N ILE A 257 -48.32 8.86 6.86
CA ILE A 257 -49.43 9.82 6.76
C ILE A 257 -50.17 9.93 8.10
N TYR A 258 -50.52 8.80 8.72
CA TYR A 258 -51.38 8.79 9.92
C TYR A 258 -50.60 8.98 11.22
N TYR A 259 -49.31 8.64 11.25
CA TYR A 259 -48.44 8.68 12.44
C TYR A 259 -47.04 9.23 12.09
N PRO A 260 -46.91 10.54 11.82
CA PRO A 260 -45.65 11.15 11.38
C PRO A 260 -44.53 11.10 12.44
N ASP A 261 -44.88 10.90 13.71
CA ASP A 261 -43.95 10.73 14.82
C ASP A 261 -43.26 9.35 14.85
N LEU A 262 -43.82 8.36 14.13
CA LEU A 262 -43.30 7.00 14.07
C LEU A 262 -42.29 6.83 12.93
N ILE A 263 -41.21 6.12 13.24
CA ILE A 263 -40.20 5.71 12.26
C ILE A 263 -40.58 4.34 11.74
N THR A 264 -40.39 4.11 10.44
CA THR A 264 -40.69 2.81 9.82
C THR A 264 -39.49 2.30 9.05
N GLU A 265 -39.18 1.02 9.19
CA GLU A 265 -38.09 0.37 8.45
C GLU A 265 -38.47 -1.05 8.03
N SER A 266 -37.73 -1.60 7.06
CA SER A 266 -37.95 -2.96 6.57
C SER A 266 -36.89 -3.90 7.14
N ARG A 267 -37.30 -4.91 7.93
CA ARG A 267 -36.44 -6.02 8.36
C ARG A 267 -37.06 -7.35 7.93
N ASN A 268 -36.29 -8.24 7.29
CA ASN A 268 -36.74 -9.60 6.91
C ASN A 268 -38.08 -9.69 6.14
N ASN A 269 -38.34 -8.73 5.23
CA ASN A 269 -39.60 -8.57 4.49
C ASN A 269 -40.83 -8.22 5.36
N GLN A 270 -40.61 -7.66 6.55
CA GLN A 270 -41.65 -7.13 7.44
C GLN A 270 -41.42 -5.63 7.66
N VAL A 271 -42.51 -4.90 7.91
CA VAL A 271 -42.44 -3.51 8.33
C VAL A 271 -42.27 -3.48 9.84
N ILE A 272 -41.24 -2.81 10.30
CA ILE A 272 -40.97 -2.53 11.70
C ILE A 272 -41.35 -1.08 11.96
N VAL A 273 -42.14 -0.85 12.99
CA VAL A 273 -42.57 0.48 13.43
C VAL A 273 -41.85 0.79 14.73
N LEU A 274 -41.19 1.94 14.78
CA LEU A 274 -40.35 2.39 15.88
C LEU A 274 -40.92 3.67 16.47
N ARG A 275 -41.01 3.72 17.80
CA ARG A 275 -41.35 4.93 18.56
C ARG A 275 -40.17 5.28 19.43
N LEU A 276 -39.42 6.30 19.01
CA LEU A 276 -38.19 6.74 19.68
C LEU A 276 -38.40 8.15 20.25
N SER A 277 -37.98 8.34 21.50
CA SER A 277 -37.82 9.66 22.12
C SER A 277 -36.74 10.48 21.41
N ALA A 278 -36.67 11.78 21.67
CA ALA A 278 -35.64 12.65 21.09
C ALA A 278 -34.22 12.16 21.41
N ALA A 279 -33.98 11.72 22.67
CA ALA A 279 -32.69 11.18 23.10
C ALA A 279 -32.33 9.88 22.36
N GLU A 280 -33.29 8.97 22.16
CA GLU A 280 -33.05 7.71 21.43
C GLU A 280 -32.84 7.93 19.93
N LYS A 281 -33.46 8.95 19.34
CA LYS A 281 -33.18 9.36 17.95
C LYS A 281 -31.74 9.88 17.83
N GLU A 282 -31.29 10.67 18.80
CA GLU A 282 -29.91 11.19 18.85
C GLU A 282 -28.89 10.06 19.03
N GLU A 283 -29.12 9.13 19.96
CA GLU A 283 -28.26 7.95 20.16
C GLU A 283 -28.15 7.09 18.90
N ARG A 284 -29.29 6.82 18.24
CA ARG A 284 -29.31 6.09 16.97
C ARG A 284 -28.48 6.79 15.90
N MET A 285 -28.56 8.11 15.82
CA MET A 285 -27.77 8.89 14.86
C MET A 285 -26.28 8.88 15.17
N ALA A 286 -25.91 9.03 16.44
CA ALA A 286 -24.54 8.88 16.88
C ALA A 286 -23.99 7.49 16.53
N ALA A 287 -24.79 6.43 16.73
CA ALA A 287 -24.40 5.07 16.36
C ALA A 287 -24.25 4.89 14.84
N ARG A 288 -25.16 5.44 14.03
CA ARG A 288 -25.05 5.41 12.56
C ARG A 288 -23.83 6.19 12.07
N GLU A 289 -23.52 7.33 12.67
CA GLU A 289 -22.34 8.13 12.34
C GLU A 289 -21.05 7.42 12.75
N ALA A 290 -21.00 6.82 13.94
CA ALA A 290 -19.89 5.97 14.37
C ALA A 290 -19.68 4.79 13.41
N ALA A 291 -20.76 4.16 12.93
CA ALA A 291 -20.68 3.09 11.94
C ALA A 291 -20.15 3.58 10.57
N ARG A 292 -20.54 4.78 10.12
CA ARG A 292 -19.98 5.41 8.90
C ARG A 292 -18.49 5.67 9.06
N GLN A 293 -18.09 6.24 10.19
CA GLN A 293 -16.69 6.55 10.47
C GLN A 293 -15.85 5.28 10.55
N SER A 294 -16.34 4.23 11.22
CA SER A 294 -15.70 2.92 11.26
C SER A 294 -15.54 2.32 9.86
N ARG A 295 -16.58 2.38 9.02
CA ARG A 295 -16.51 1.90 7.62
C ARG A 295 -15.55 2.72 6.77
N ARG A 296 -15.48 4.04 6.98
CA ARG A 296 -14.52 4.91 6.31
C ARG A 296 -13.09 4.52 6.71
N LEU A 297 -12.81 4.38 7.99
CA LEU A 297 -11.50 3.96 8.50
C LEU A 297 -11.10 2.60 7.93
N SER A 298 -12.00 1.61 7.97
CA SER A 298 -11.69 0.26 7.51
C SER A 298 -11.52 0.13 5.99
N THR A 299 -12.17 0.98 5.19
CA THR A 299 -12.09 0.93 3.71
C THR A 299 -10.99 1.83 3.15
N VAL A 300 -10.81 3.03 3.71
CA VAL A 300 -9.76 3.95 3.24
C VAL A 300 -8.39 3.55 3.79
N GLY A 301 -8.36 3.15 5.07
CA GLY A 301 -7.21 2.59 5.77
C GLY A 301 -5.91 3.34 5.52
N MET A 302 -4.87 2.67 5.00
CA MET A 302 -3.52 3.23 4.85
C MET A 302 -3.45 4.51 4.03
N ARG A 303 -4.44 4.77 3.16
CA ARG A 303 -4.49 6.04 2.43
C ARG A 303 -4.61 7.25 3.36
N LEU A 304 -5.18 7.08 4.56
CA LEU A 304 -5.22 8.15 5.57
C LEU A 304 -3.81 8.52 6.05
N VAL A 305 -2.95 7.52 6.27
CA VAL A 305 -1.53 7.75 6.61
C VAL A 305 -0.80 8.45 5.47
N PHE A 306 -0.99 8.00 4.22
CA PHE A 306 -0.43 8.68 3.04
C PHE A 306 -0.88 10.15 2.95
N LYS A 307 -2.16 10.44 3.20
CA LYS A 307 -2.68 11.82 3.20
C LYS A 307 -2.05 12.65 4.32
N ALA A 308 -1.88 12.08 5.51
CA ALA A 308 -1.22 12.76 6.63
C ALA A 308 0.25 13.07 6.30
N MET A 309 0.98 12.12 5.70
CA MET A 309 2.36 12.32 5.25
C MET A 309 2.47 13.39 4.16
N SER A 310 1.56 13.38 3.18
CA SER A 310 1.53 14.41 2.14
C SER A 310 1.19 15.80 2.71
N ALA A 311 0.30 15.86 3.70
CA ALA A 311 -0.14 17.10 4.33
C ALA A 311 0.90 17.70 5.30
N CYS A 312 1.72 16.88 5.96
CA CYS A 312 2.72 17.39 6.91
C CYS A 312 3.86 18.17 6.24
N ALA A 313 4.05 17.98 4.92
CA ALA A 313 5.06 18.65 4.12
C ALA A 313 6.46 18.56 4.74
N ARG A 314 6.83 17.36 5.20
CA ARG A 314 8.18 17.04 5.69
C ARG A 314 8.92 16.17 4.66
N PRO A 315 10.27 16.20 4.65
CA PRO A 315 11.06 15.35 3.78
C PRO A 315 10.69 13.88 3.90
N ILE A 316 10.58 13.20 2.75
CA ILE A 316 10.46 11.74 2.68
C ILE A 316 11.83 11.15 2.37
N VAL A 317 12.23 10.15 3.15
CA VAL A 317 13.53 9.51 3.03
C VAL A 317 13.33 8.06 2.63
N VAL A 318 14.12 7.61 1.65
CA VAL A 318 14.08 6.24 1.12
C VAL A 318 15.50 5.70 0.96
N HIS A 319 15.64 4.39 0.73
CA HIS A 319 16.89 3.76 0.35
C HIS A 319 16.68 2.97 -0.95
N ASN A 320 17.28 3.41 -2.06
CA ASN A 320 17.01 2.83 -3.38
C ASN A 320 15.50 2.84 -3.72
N GLY A 321 14.85 3.97 -3.42
CA GLY A 321 13.41 4.02 -3.22
C GLY A 321 12.56 4.32 -4.44
N PHE A 322 13.11 4.29 -5.66
CA PHE A 322 12.33 4.62 -6.84
C PHE A 322 11.11 3.71 -6.99
N PHE A 323 11.27 2.43 -6.63
CA PHE A 323 10.21 1.45 -6.73
C PHE A 323 9.18 1.59 -5.61
N ASP A 324 9.62 1.90 -4.39
CA ASP A 324 8.78 2.25 -3.24
C ASP A 324 7.85 3.42 -3.58
N LEU A 325 8.38 4.47 -4.21
CA LEU A 325 7.57 5.60 -4.69
C LEU A 325 6.52 5.15 -5.71
N LEU A 326 6.86 4.26 -6.65
CA LEU A 326 5.90 3.75 -7.63
C LEU A 326 4.75 2.98 -6.96
N PHE A 327 5.06 2.08 -6.02
CA PHE A 327 4.04 1.34 -5.27
C PHE A 327 3.19 2.25 -4.41
N MET A 328 3.81 3.16 -3.65
CA MET A 328 3.12 4.12 -2.79
C MET A 328 2.14 4.99 -3.59
N MET A 329 2.58 5.52 -4.73
CA MET A 329 1.74 6.37 -5.58
C MET A 329 0.62 5.57 -6.25
N ALA A 330 0.91 4.36 -6.74
CA ALA A 330 -0.09 3.48 -7.34
C ALA A 330 -1.18 3.05 -6.35
N ALA A 331 -0.77 2.71 -5.11
CA ALA A 331 -1.66 2.19 -4.09
C ALA A 331 -2.52 3.29 -3.45
N PHE A 332 -1.93 4.43 -3.09
CA PHE A 332 -2.57 5.40 -2.21
C PHE A 332 -2.96 6.71 -2.90
N HIS A 333 -2.34 7.06 -4.03
CA HIS A 333 -2.63 8.31 -4.73
C HIS A 333 -3.60 8.09 -5.89
N LYS A 334 -3.12 7.61 -7.03
CA LYS A 334 -3.91 7.36 -8.23
C LYS A 334 -3.17 6.38 -9.16
N PRO A 335 -3.83 5.80 -10.16
CA PRO A 335 -3.14 4.98 -11.16
C PRO A 335 -1.96 5.75 -11.77
N LEU A 336 -0.81 5.07 -11.88
CA LEU A 336 0.42 5.68 -12.38
C LEU A 336 0.24 6.16 -13.84
N PRO A 337 0.62 7.41 -14.16
CA PRO A 337 0.48 7.96 -15.50
C PRO A 337 1.37 7.24 -16.53
N GLU A 338 1.18 7.47 -17.82
CA GLU A 338 2.00 6.81 -18.85
C GLU A 338 3.38 7.46 -19.01
N LYS A 339 3.44 8.79 -18.84
CA LYS A 339 4.66 9.57 -18.99
C LYS A 339 5.32 9.77 -17.63
N LEU A 340 6.63 9.57 -17.56
CA LEU A 340 7.44 9.74 -16.35
C LEU A 340 7.36 11.18 -15.84
N VAL A 341 7.29 12.17 -16.72
CA VAL A 341 7.16 13.59 -16.33
C VAL A 341 5.91 13.86 -15.49
N ASP A 342 4.78 13.22 -15.82
CA ASP A 342 3.54 13.35 -15.05
C ASP A 342 3.67 12.68 -13.68
N PHE A 343 4.33 11.51 -13.63
CA PHE A 343 4.63 10.84 -12.37
C PHE A 343 5.52 11.71 -11.46
N LYS A 344 6.57 12.32 -12.01
CA LYS A 344 7.42 13.26 -11.29
C LYS A 344 6.60 14.44 -10.74
N ALA A 345 5.70 14.99 -11.54
CA ALA A 345 4.81 16.07 -11.11
C ALA A 345 3.90 15.65 -9.95
N ASP A 346 3.35 14.44 -9.99
CA ASP A 346 2.52 13.89 -8.92
C ASP A 346 3.32 13.71 -7.62
N VAL A 347 4.54 13.18 -7.71
CA VAL A 347 5.41 13.01 -6.53
C VAL A 347 5.78 14.37 -5.92
N ARG A 348 6.12 15.37 -6.75
CA ARG A 348 6.40 16.74 -6.29
C ARG A 348 5.20 17.37 -5.61
N ALA A 349 4.00 17.15 -6.13
CA ALA A 349 2.77 17.67 -5.56
C ALA A 349 2.46 17.02 -4.20
N CYS A 350 2.73 15.72 -4.05
CA CYS A 350 2.52 14.99 -2.81
C CYS A 350 3.57 15.30 -1.73
N PHE A 351 4.83 15.50 -2.10
CA PHE A 351 5.96 15.65 -1.16
C PHE A 351 6.80 16.90 -1.44
N PRO A 352 6.24 18.11 -1.27
CA PRO A 352 6.90 19.37 -1.68
C PRO A 352 8.19 19.67 -0.93
N ALA A 353 8.39 19.11 0.28
CA ALA A 353 9.61 19.29 1.06
C ALA A 353 10.81 18.50 0.54
N GLY A 354 10.62 17.59 -0.41
CA GLY A 354 11.69 16.80 -1.01
C GLY A 354 11.61 15.32 -0.70
N VAL A 355 12.11 14.52 -1.65
CA VAL A 355 12.46 13.12 -1.44
C VAL A 355 13.98 13.01 -1.42
N TYR A 356 14.52 12.24 -0.48
CA TYR A 356 15.95 11.97 -0.34
C TYR A 356 16.21 10.47 -0.39
N ASP A 357 17.10 10.05 -1.29
CA ASP A 357 17.50 8.65 -1.40
C ASP A 357 18.89 8.44 -0.78
N THR A 358 18.94 7.74 0.35
CA THR A 358 20.19 7.45 1.07
C THR A 358 21.16 6.61 0.25
N ARG A 359 20.68 5.75 -0.66
CA ARG A 359 21.56 5.01 -1.56
C ARG A 359 22.25 5.95 -2.54
N LEU A 360 21.52 6.92 -3.10
CA LEU A 360 22.13 7.95 -3.95
C LEU A 360 23.16 8.75 -3.15
N ILE A 361 22.79 9.26 -1.98
CA ILE A 361 23.69 10.06 -1.14
C ILE A 361 24.99 9.29 -0.87
N SER A 362 24.91 7.99 -0.58
CA SER A 362 26.09 7.15 -0.33
C SER A 362 27.09 7.06 -1.48
N THR A 363 26.63 7.28 -2.71
CA THR A 363 27.47 7.26 -3.93
C THR A 363 28.10 8.62 -4.26
N ARG A 364 27.73 9.69 -3.53
CA ARG A 364 28.20 11.05 -3.79
C ARG A 364 29.50 11.37 -3.05
N GLU A 365 30.57 10.70 -3.48
CA GLU A 365 31.92 10.90 -2.91
C GLU A 365 32.39 12.35 -3.04
N ASP A 366 31.95 13.07 -4.08
CA ASP A 366 32.24 14.49 -4.30
C ASP A 366 31.63 15.40 -3.23
N LEU A 367 30.52 14.98 -2.61
CA LEU A 367 29.85 15.71 -1.53
C LEU A 367 30.30 15.21 -0.15
N LEU A 368 30.50 13.90 -0.02
CA LEU A 368 30.94 13.25 1.22
C LEU A 368 32.45 13.41 1.50
N GLY A 369 33.24 13.72 0.47
CA GLY A 369 34.70 13.80 0.54
C GLY A 369 35.40 12.44 0.73
N LYS A 370 34.66 11.32 0.63
CA LYS A 370 35.17 9.95 0.80
C LYS A 370 34.25 8.92 0.14
N SER A 371 34.80 7.74 -0.14
CA SER A 371 34.03 6.58 -0.58
C SER A 371 33.46 5.79 0.60
N LEU A 372 32.18 5.44 0.54
CA LEU A 372 31.53 4.53 1.48
C LEU A 372 31.46 3.08 0.95
N GLY A 373 31.89 2.85 -0.29
CA GLY A 373 31.83 1.55 -0.97
C GLY A 373 30.42 1.08 -1.31
N ASP A 374 30.33 -0.02 -2.07
CA ASP A 374 29.05 -0.66 -2.39
C ASP A 374 28.56 -1.54 -1.23
N LYS A 375 27.71 -0.97 -0.37
CA LYS A 375 27.13 -1.65 0.80
C LYS A 375 25.60 -1.59 0.73
N GLY A 376 24.95 -2.67 1.13
CA GLY A 376 23.51 -2.66 1.44
C GLY A 376 23.20 -1.78 2.65
N LEU A 377 21.92 -1.57 2.95
CA LEU A 377 21.45 -0.63 3.97
C LEU A 377 22.10 -0.84 5.34
N GLU A 378 22.12 -2.08 5.86
CA GLU A 378 22.74 -2.40 7.15
C GLU A 378 24.24 -2.08 7.17
N GLY A 379 24.97 -2.51 6.13
CA GLY A 379 26.41 -2.27 6.03
C GLY A 379 26.74 -0.79 5.90
N LEU A 380 25.87 -0.03 5.21
CA LEU A 380 25.98 1.44 5.13
C LEU A 380 25.73 2.08 6.49
N CYS A 381 24.71 1.65 7.24
CA CYS A 381 24.45 2.12 8.59
C CYS A 381 25.66 1.88 9.51
N GLN A 382 26.25 0.68 9.47
CA GLN A 382 27.43 0.36 10.27
C GLN A 382 28.64 1.21 9.90
N ALA A 383 28.89 1.42 8.61
CA ALA A 383 29.99 2.26 8.13
C ALA A 383 29.83 3.71 8.64
N LEU A 384 28.64 4.28 8.54
CA LEU A 384 28.38 5.66 8.96
C LEU A 384 28.51 5.89 10.47
N VAL A 385 28.26 4.86 11.29
CA VAL A 385 28.50 4.94 12.74
C VAL A 385 29.97 5.23 13.03
N GLN A 386 30.90 4.67 12.24
CA GLN A 386 32.33 4.89 12.42
C GLN A 386 32.79 6.26 11.87
N GLU A 387 32.11 6.77 10.85
CA GLU A 387 32.47 8.00 10.15
C GLU A 387 31.88 9.28 10.76
N THR A 388 30.85 9.16 11.60
CA THR A 388 30.21 10.31 12.23
C THR A 388 31.02 10.74 13.47
N PRO A 389 31.35 12.03 13.65
CA PRO A 389 32.07 12.50 14.84
C PRO A 389 31.37 12.09 16.15
N GLU A 390 32.15 11.81 17.20
CA GLU A 390 31.59 11.57 18.54
C GLU A 390 30.70 12.75 18.96
N GLY A 391 29.42 12.46 19.25
CA GLY A 391 28.41 13.47 19.59
C GLY A 391 27.69 14.15 18.41
N GLY A 392 27.93 13.71 17.17
CA GLY A 392 27.36 14.30 15.95
C GLY A 392 25.82 14.24 15.89
N VAL A 393 25.24 13.04 15.83
CA VAL A 393 23.79 12.79 15.95
C VAL A 393 23.60 11.42 16.61
N ASP A 394 22.71 11.36 17.60
CA ASP A 394 22.23 10.10 18.17
C ASP A 394 20.75 9.94 17.81
N LEU A 395 20.41 8.82 17.17
CA LEU A 395 19.04 8.47 16.86
C LEU A 395 18.61 7.37 17.82
N VAL A 396 17.73 7.73 18.75
CA VAL A 396 17.20 6.81 19.76
C VAL A 396 15.75 6.46 19.44
N LEU A 397 15.31 5.29 19.89
CA LEU A 397 13.91 4.89 19.76
C LEU A 397 13.08 5.61 20.83
N ALA A 398 11.87 6.04 20.47
CA ALA A 398 10.92 6.61 21.42
C ALA A 398 10.50 5.57 22.48
N GLU A 399 10.05 6.07 23.64
CA GLU A 399 9.42 5.21 24.65
C GLU A 399 8.20 4.48 24.05
N GLY A 400 8.16 3.16 24.21
CA GLY A 400 7.19 2.24 23.61
C GLY A 400 7.57 1.72 22.22
N PHE A 401 8.76 2.06 21.69
CA PHE A 401 9.25 1.62 20.37
C PHE A 401 10.52 0.77 20.43
N GLU A 402 10.72 0.02 21.52
CA GLU A 402 12.00 -0.63 21.82
C GLU A 402 12.26 -1.93 21.03
N LYS A 403 11.33 -2.38 20.16
CA LYS A 403 11.44 -3.63 19.37
C LYS A 403 12.79 -3.76 18.67
N TYR A 404 13.28 -2.67 18.09
CA TYR A 404 14.54 -2.66 17.32
C TYR A 404 15.77 -2.23 18.15
N GLY A 405 15.61 -1.97 19.45
CA GLY A 405 16.67 -1.47 20.33
C GLY A 405 17.69 -2.54 20.75
N GLY A 406 17.29 -3.81 20.75
CA GLY A 406 18.07 -4.95 21.26
C GLY A 406 19.29 -5.35 20.43
N SER A 407 19.95 -6.45 20.84
CA SER A 407 21.15 -7.00 20.18
C SER A 407 20.84 -7.84 18.93
N GLU A 408 19.62 -8.39 18.82
CA GLU A 408 19.20 -9.29 17.74
C GLU A 408 18.64 -8.54 16.52
N ARG A 409 19.23 -7.40 16.15
CA ARG A 409 18.65 -6.51 15.13
C ARG A 409 18.59 -7.15 13.73
N GLN A 410 19.55 -8.02 13.43
CA GLN A 410 19.62 -8.73 12.16
C GLN A 410 18.42 -9.66 11.92
N ALA A 411 17.70 -10.07 12.97
CA ALA A 411 16.50 -10.87 12.84
C ALA A 411 15.31 -10.09 12.23
N PHE A 412 15.40 -8.76 12.18
CA PHE A 412 14.38 -7.87 11.61
C PHE A 412 14.75 -7.35 10.23
N ALA A 413 15.87 -7.79 9.64
CA ALA A 413 16.23 -7.43 8.28
C ALA A 413 15.12 -7.87 7.31
N HIS A 414 14.72 -7.00 6.38
CA HIS A 414 13.59 -7.23 5.47
C HIS A 414 12.22 -7.31 6.20
N GLU A 415 12.12 -6.58 7.32
CA GLU A 415 10.86 -6.10 7.86
C GLU A 415 10.77 -4.59 7.57
N ALA A 416 9.71 -4.15 6.88
CA ALA A 416 9.62 -2.78 6.36
C ALA A 416 9.81 -1.72 7.46
N GLY A 417 9.23 -1.92 8.65
CA GLY A 417 9.38 -1.00 9.77
C GLY A 417 10.83 -0.84 10.25
N TYR A 418 11.62 -1.93 10.19
CA TYR A 418 13.03 -1.94 10.58
C TYR A 418 13.90 -1.27 9.51
N ASP A 419 13.66 -1.59 8.24
CA ASP A 419 14.40 -1.02 7.12
C ASP A 419 14.10 0.49 6.97
N ALA A 420 12.87 0.92 7.25
CA ALA A 420 12.52 2.35 7.37
C ALA A 420 13.28 3.03 8.52
N TYR A 421 13.38 2.39 9.69
CA TYR A 421 14.16 2.90 10.82
C TYR A 421 15.65 3.03 10.48
N LEU A 422 16.26 2.00 9.90
CA LEU A 422 17.66 2.04 9.46
C LEU A 422 17.88 3.12 8.40
N THR A 423 16.96 3.27 7.45
CA THR A 423 16.99 4.34 6.44
C THR A 423 17.01 5.71 7.11
N GLY A 424 16.16 5.94 8.12
CA GLY A 424 16.18 7.16 8.92
C GLY A 424 17.49 7.36 9.68
N ALA A 425 18.05 6.30 10.25
CA ALA A 425 19.33 6.32 10.97
C ALA A 425 20.52 6.67 10.07
N VAL A 426 20.54 6.14 8.85
CA VAL A 426 21.53 6.45 7.81
C VAL A 426 21.40 7.91 7.38
N PHE A 427 20.19 8.35 7.08
CA PHE A 427 19.95 9.72 6.63
C PHE A 427 20.35 10.74 7.70
N ALA A 428 19.94 10.55 8.95
CA ALA A 428 20.29 11.44 10.05
C ALA A 428 21.82 11.67 10.19
N ARG A 429 22.63 10.63 9.98
CA ARG A 429 24.10 10.73 9.97
C ARG A 429 24.60 11.45 8.73
N MET A 430 24.04 11.16 7.56
CA MET A 430 24.36 11.87 6.32
C MET A 430 24.04 13.36 6.41
N GLN A 431 22.98 13.76 7.13
CA GLN A 431 22.68 15.18 7.35
C GLN A 431 23.82 15.90 8.07
N VAL A 432 24.46 15.25 9.06
CA VAL A 432 25.64 15.80 9.76
C VAL A 432 26.83 15.92 8.81
N LEU A 433 27.06 14.91 7.98
CA LEU A 433 28.22 14.87 7.09
C LEU A 433 28.12 15.87 5.94
N LEU A 434 26.93 16.02 5.33
CA LEU A 434 26.72 16.89 4.16
C LEU A 434 26.35 18.33 4.55
N GLY A 435 25.67 18.52 5.67
CA GLY A 435 24.97 19.76 6.01
C GLY A 435 23.86 20.12 5.02
N ASP A 436 23.09 21.17 5.34
CA ASP A 436 21.90 21.57 4.56
C ASP A 436 22.24 21.90 3.10
N ALA A 437 23.37 22.57 2.86
CA ALA A 437 23.80 22.95 1.51
C ALA A 437 24.18 21.74 0.64
N GLY A 438 24.71 20.68 1.25
CA GLY A 438 25.00 19.43 0.55
C GLY A 438 23.73 18.64 0.24
N LEU A 439 22.82 18.56 1.20
CA LEU A 439 21.53 17.90 1.04
C LEU A 439 20.66 18.55 -0.02
N GLU A 440 20.56 19.89 -0.05
CA GLU A 440 19.68 20.58 -1.01
C GLU A 440 20.05 20.26 -2.46
N LYS A 441 21.33 19.94 -2.75
CA LYS A 441 21.79 19.51 -4.09
C LYS A 441 21.26 18.13 -4.50
N LEU A 442 20.83 17.31 -3.54
CA LEU A 442 20.35 15.94 -3.74
C LEU A 442 18.84 15.80 -3.51
N LYS A 443 18.18 16.90 -3.17
CA LYS A 443 16.74 16.95 -3.00
C LYS A 443 16.03 16.54 -4.29
N MET A 444 15.02 15.69 -4.17
CA MET A 444 14.25 15.14 -5.29
C MET A 444 15.08 14.27 -6.26
N MET A 445 16.28 13.84 -5.88
CA MET A 445 17.07 12.91 -6.67
C MET A 445 16.98 11.52 -6.07
N VAL A 446 16.66 10.53 -6.91
CA VAL A 446 16.45 9.14 -6.47
C VAL A 446 17.36 8.20 -7.25
N PHE A 447 17.95 7.25 -6.54
CA PHE A 447 18.85 6.28 -7.12
C PHE A 447 18.10 5.37 -8.10
N SER A 448 18.74 5.03 -9.22
CA SER A 448 18.23 4.08 -10.19
C SER A 448 19.24 2.97 -10.44
N PHE A 449 18.91 1.76 -9.97
CA PHE A 449 19.80 0.60 -10.07
C PHE A 449 20.13 0.25 -11.52
N ARG A 450 21.42 0.06 -11.86
CA ARG A 450 21.90 -0.22 -13.23
C ARG A 450 21.38 0.78 -14.26
N SER A 451 21.48 2.06 -13.95
CA SER A 451 21.09 3.15 -14.86
C SER A 451 22.27 4.07 -15.12
N MET A 452 22.30 4.68 -16.31
CA MET A 452 23.21 5.78 -16.62
C MET A 452 22.68 7.12 -16.09
N PHE A 453 21.48 7.13 -15.52
CA PHE A 453 20.80 8.32 -15.02
C PHE A 453 20.28 8.12 -13.60
N VAL A 454 20.39 9.19 -12.80
CA VAL A 454 19.68 9.39 -11.54
C VAL A 454 18.31 9.96 -11.89
N THR A 455 17.26 9.43 -11.27
CA THR A 455 15.90 9.95 -11.48
C THR A 455 15.80 11.31 -10.79
N ASN A 456 15.62 12.37 -11.58
CA ASN A 456 15.36 13.70 -11.03
C ASN A 456 13.84 13.91 -10.97
N LEU A 457 13.27 13.81 -9.78
CA LEU A 457 11.85 14.08 -9.56
C LEU A 457 11.55 15.58 -9.57
N GLY A 458 12.56 16.42 -9.33
CA GLY A 458 12.47 17.88 -9.24
C GLY A 458 12.22 18.56 -10.59
N GLU A 459 12.72 17.95 -11.67
CA GLU A 459 12.71 18.50 -13.02
C GLU A 459 12.35 17.44 -14.06
N ASP A 460 12.01 17.87 -15.27
CA ASP A 460 11.63 16.96 -16.35
C ASP A 460 12.83 16.10 -16.79
N ARG A 461 14.03 16.68 -16.82
CA ARG A 461 15.27 16.01 -17.25
C ARG A 461 15.93 15.25 -16.10
N ASP A 462 16.31 14.01 -16.39
CA ASP A 462 17.09 13.16 -15.48
C ASP A 462 18.58 13.49 -15.53
N TRP A 463 19.28 13.18 -14.45
CA TRP A 463 20.65 13.60 -14.24
C TRP A 463 21.62 12.47 -14.61
N PRO A 464 22.60 12.66 -15.50
CA PRO A 464 23.54 11.60 -15.85
C PRO A 464 24.44 11.26 -14.64
N VAL A 465 24.59 9.98 -14.34
CA VAL A 465 25.42 9.48 -13.23
C VAL A 465 26.88 9.85 -13.44
N TYR A 466 27.34 9.78 -14.70
CA TYR A 466 28.73 10.00 -15.09
C TYR A 466 28.89 11.28 -15.93
N GLY A 467 30.10 11.82 -15.95
CA GLY A 467 30.46 13.00 -16.73
C GLY A 467 30.35 14.33 -15.98
N GLN A 468 29.90 14.27 -14.73
CA GLN A 468 29.82 15.42 -13.83
C GLN A 468 31.15 15.69 -13.13
N GLN A 469 31.99 14.66 -12.96
CA GLN A 469 33.29 14.76 -12.28
C GLN A 469 34.46 14.74 -13.29
N GLY A 470 34.13 14.92 -14.58
CA GLY A 470 35.09 14.91 -15.68
C GLY A 470 35.26 13.53 -16.32
N GLU A 471 34.42 12.54 -16.01
CA GLU A 471 34.44 11.25 -16.70
C GLU A 471 34.00 11.39 -18.15
N LEU A 472 34.60 10.62 -19.04
CA LEU A 472 34.17 10.46 -20.42
C LEU A 472 33.50 9.11 -20.55
N VAL A 473 32.30 9.09 -21.13
CA VAL A 473 31.52 7.88 -21.32
C VAL A 473 31.40 7.58 -22.80
N PHE A 474 31.67 6.34 -23.16
CA PHE A 474 31.55 5.82 -24.52
C PHE A 474 30.64 4.61 -24.54
N HIS A 475 29.73 4.58 -25.50
CA HIS A 475 28.98 3.37 -25.83
C HIS A 475 29.84 2.50 -26.75
N LEU A 476 29.94 1.22 -26.39
CA LEU A 476 30.62 0.17 -27.12
C LEU A 476 29.56 -0.80 -27.64
N GLY A 477 29.46 -0.98 -28.95
CA GLY A 477 28.52 -1.93 -29.56
C GLY A 477 29.21 -2.83 -30.58
N TRP A 478 28.79 -4.08 -30.67
CA TRP A 478 29.35 -5.07 -31.59
C TRP A 478 28.31 -6.09 -32.06
N GLU A 479 28.64 -6.83 -33.11
CA GLU A 479 27.82 -7.96 -33.56
C GLU A 479 28.01 -9.18 -32.65
N LYS A 480 26.91 -9.84 -32.29
CA LYS A 480 26.88 -10.93 -31.30
C LYS A 480 27.93 -12.01 -31.52
N GLU A 481 28.04 -12.53 -32.74
CA GLU A 481 28.99 -13.62 -33.06
C GLU A 481 30.45 -13.16 -33.03
N ALA A 482 30.71 -11.91 -33.41
CA ALA A 482 32.05 -11.33 -33.43
C ALA A 482 32.55 -10.98 -32.02
N GLY A 483 31.65 -10.66 -31.09
CA GLY A 483 31.98 -10.27 -29.73
C GLY A 483 31.74 -11.32 -28.64
N LYS A 484 31.38 -12.54 -29.00
CA LYS A 484 31.01 -13.61 -28.04
C LYS A 484 32.06 -13.92 -26.95
N ASP A 485 33.33 -13.65 -27.25
CA ASP A 485 34.47 -13.94 -26.37
C ASP A 485 35.07 -12.66 -25.73
N LEU A 486 34.44 -11.49 -25.96
CA LEU A 486 34.91 -10.22 -25.39
C LEU A 486 34.79 -10.22 -23.88
N LYS A 487 35.83 -9.71 -23.21
CA LYS A 487 35.87 -9.50 -21.75
C LYS A 487 36.23 -8.06 -21.44
N ASP A 488 36.03 -7.66 -20.19
CA ASP A 488 36.39 -6.32 -19.69
C ASP A 488 37.80 -5.90 -20.14
N ALA A 489 38.78 -6.81 -19.98
CA ALA A 489 40.17 -6.55 -20.35
C ALA A 489 40.36 -6.25 -21.85
N ASP A 490 39.54 -6.81 -22.74
CA ASP A 490 39.64 -6.57 -24.18
C ASP A 490 39.01 -5.24 -24.56
N LEU A 491 37.89 -4.88 -23.91
CA LEU A 491 37.24 -3.57 -24.08
C LEU A 491 38.08 -2.44 -23.49
N MET A 492 38.69 -2.64 -22.32
CA MET A 492 39.59 -1.65 -21.68
C MET A 492 40.84 -1.38 -22.53
N LYS A 493 41.40 -2.39 -23.22
CA LYS A 493 42.55 -2.23 -24.13
C LYS A 493 42.28 -1.29 -25.30
N LEU A 494 41.01 -1.10 -25.70
CA LEU A 494 40.66 -0.14 -26.76
C LEU A 494 41.13 1.28 -26.42
N PHE A 495 41.22 1.58 -25.12
CA PHE A 495 41.63 2.89 -24.63
C PHE A 495 43.15 3.03 -24.44
N GLY A 496 43.94 2.03 -24.84
CA GLY A 496 45.40 2.08 -24.85
C GLY A 496 45.99 2.23 -23.45
N ASP A 497 46.90 3.19 -23.28
CA ASP A 497 47.55 3.49 -21.99
C ASP A 497 46.55 3.89 -20.88
N ARG A 498 45.32 4.26 -21.26
CA ARG A 498 44.23 4.62 -20.35
C ARG A 498 43.40 3.42 -19.88
N SER A 499 43.77 2.20 -20.24
CA SER A 499 43.03 0.99 -19.85
C SER A 499 42.91 0.83 -18.32
N ALA A 500 43.89 1.33 -17.57
CA ALA A 500 43.90 1.26 -16.10
C ALA A 500 42.86 2.20 -15.45
N ASP A 501 42.46 3.26 -16.14
CA ASP A 501 41.52 4.29 -15.66
C ASP A 501 40.13 4.13 -16.29
N THR A 502 39.88 2.98 -16.92
CA THR A 502 38.63 2.65 -17.61
C THR A 502 37.93 1.50 -16.90
N TRP A 503 36.62 1.61 -16.68
CA TRP A 503 35.78 0.49 -16.25
C TRP A 503 34.59 0.28 -17.18
N ILE A 504 34.10 -0.96 -17.22
CA ILE A 504 33.08 -1.41 -18.17
C ILE A 504 31.76 -1.67 -17.43
N LEU A 505 30.68 -1.14 -18.00
CA LEU A 505 29.31 -1.35 -17.57
C LEU A 505 28.57 -2.12 -18.67
N TRP A 506 28.46 -3.43 -18.51
CA TRP A 506 27.80 -4.29 -19.48
C TRP A 506 26.30 -4.00 -19.58
N ILE A 507 25.81 -3.86 -20.82
CA ILE A 507 24.39 -3.72 -21.14
C ILE A 507 23.82 -5.12 -21.36
N ASP A 508 24.40 -5.85 -22.30
CA ASP A 508 24.02 -7.21 -22.72
C ASP A 508 25.18 -7.90 -23.47
N ASP A 509 24.91 -8.97 -24.22
CA ASP A 509 25.91 -9.72 -25.00
C ASP A 509 26.49 -8.94 -26.19
N CYS A 510 25.92 -7.78 -26.54
CA CYS A 510 26.21 -7.00 -27.76
C CYS A 510 26.62 -5.55 -27.49
N GLY A 511 26.60 -5.12 -26.22
CA GLY A 511 26.98 -3.76 -25.86
C GLY A 511 27.38 -3.54 -24.42
N ALA A 512 28.17 -2.49 -24.22
CA ALA A 512 28.60 -2.01 -22.92
C ALA A 512 28.86 -0.49 -22.96
N PHE A 513 28.91 0.14 -21.80
CA PHE A 513 29.51 1.47 -21.66
C PHE A 513 30.92 1.35 -21.08
N ALA A 514 31.87 2.09 -21.65
CA ALA A 514 33.14 2.36 -21.04
C ALA A 514 33.11 3.73 -20.37
N VAL A 515 33.47 3.78 -19.09
CA VAL A 515 33.64 5.03 -18.36
C VAL A 515 35.11 5.21 -18.09
N LEU A 516 35.65 6.35 -18.55
CA LEU A 516 37.04 6.72 -18.49
C LEU A 516 37.19 7.97 -17.63
N GLN A 517 38.15 7.99 -16.71
CA GLN A 517 38.52 9.24 -16.03
C GLN A 517 39.08 10.25 -17.04
N GLY A 518 38.44 11.41 -17.22
CA GLY A 518 38.83 12.39 -18.23
C GLY A 518 39.96 13.33 -17.83
N LYS A 519 40.88 12.89 -16.97
CA LYS A 519 42.09 13.64 -16.61
C LYS A 519 43.33 12.81 -16.89
N GLU A 520 44.24 13.35 -17.69
CA GLU A 520 45.55 12.76 -17.98
C GLU A 520 46.62 13.81 -17.68
N GLY A 521 47.53 13.54 -16.74
CA GLY A 521 48.56 14.51 -16.32
C GLY A 521 48.04 15.82 -15.69
N GLY A 522 46.75 15.88 -15.32
CA GLY A 522 46.10 17.09 -14.78
C GLY A 522 45.35 17.94 -15.81
N GLU A 523 45.44 17.63 -17.11
CA GLU A 523 44.67 18.28 -18.17
C GLU A 523 43.38 17.51 -18.49
N ALA A 524 42.32 18.25 -18.84
CA ALA A 524 41.02 17.67 -19.17
C ALA A 524 41.02 17.11 -20.61
N LEU A 525 40.67 15.83 -20.75
CA LEU A 525 40.55 15.16 -22.04
C LEU A 525 39.23 15.52 -22.74
N ARG A 526 39.27 15.65 -24.06
CA ARG A 526 38.06 15.77 -24.90
C ARG A 526 37.70 14.40 -25.49
N GLY A 527 36.43 14.03 -25.41
CA GLY A 527 35.95 12.74 -25.94
C GLY A 527 36.24 12.52 -27.42
N GLU A 528 36.19 13.58 -28.23
CA GLU A 528 36.52 13.53 -29.66
C GLU A 528 37.99 13.16 -29.93
N ASP A 529 38.90 13.63 -29.09
CA ASP A 529 40.32 13.35 -29.23
C ASP A 529 40.65 11.92 -28.81
N VAL A 530 39.96 11.42 -27.78
CA VAL A 530 40.00 9.99 -27.40
C VAL A 530 39.50 9.11 -28.53
N LEU A 531 38.37 9.46 -29.17
CA LEU A 531 37.83 8.72 -30.31
C LEU A 531 38.79 8.66 -31.51
N LYS A 532 39.44 9.79 -31.84
CA LYS A 532 40.43 9.84 -32.93
C LYS A 532 41.69 9.03 -32.63
N ALA A 533 42.03 8.90 -31.36
CA ALA A 533 43.19 8.14 -30.90
C ALA A 533 42.91 6.64 -30.72
N LEU A 534 41.66 6.19 -30.89
CA LEU A 534 41.34 4.77 -30.85
C LEU A 534 42.07 4.04 -31.98
N PRO A 535 42.62 2.84 -31.72
CA PRO A 535 43.31 2.10 -32.76
C PRO A 535 42.37 1.78 -33.93
N GLU A 536 42.82 2.05 -35.16
CA GLU A 536 42.11 1.70 -36.41
C GLU A 536 41.78 0.19 -36.52
N THR A 537 42.37 -0.64 -35.66
CA THR A 537 42.25 -2.10 -35.66
C THR A 537 40.97 -2.63 -35.00
N SER A 538 40.16 -1.80 -34.34
CA SER A 538 38.88 -2.22 -33.77
C SER A 538 37.78 -2.34 -34.84
N THR A 539 37.89 -3.35 -35.71
CA THR A 539 36.85 -3.67 -36.72
C THR A 539 35.62 -4.34 -36.09
N VAL A 540 35.73 -4.82 -34.86
CA VAL A 540 34.69 -5.59 -34.17
C VAL A 540 33.80 -4.70 -33.28
N VAL A 541 34.37 -3.70 -32.62
CA VAL A 541 33.65 -2.85 -31.65
C VAL A 541 33.51 -1.44 -32.20
N ARG A 542 32.26 -0.99 -32.34
CA ARG A 542 31.90 0.38 -32.65
C ARG A 542 31.88 1.21 -31.36
N VAL A 543 32.61 2.31 -31.36
CA VAL A 543 32.67 3.24 -30.22
C VAL A 543 31.99 4.56 -30.58
N THR A 544 31.05 5.01 -29.76
CA THR A 544 30.36 6.30 -29.91
C THR A 544 30.37 7.07 -28.59
N THR A 545 30.36 8.40 -28.63
CA THR A 545 30.24 9.18 -27.38
C THR A 545 28.88 8.92 -26.73
N PHE A 546 28.79 9.03 -25.40
CA PHE A 546 27.52 8.92 -24.70
C PHE A 546 26.50 9.97 -25.15
N LYS A 547 26.96 11.18 -25.49
CA LYS A 547 26.12 12.25 -26.02
C LYS A 547 25.47 11.85 -27.34
N ASP A 548 26.25 11.31 -28.28
CA ASP A 548 25.74 10.88 -29.58
C ASP A 548 24.83 9.66 -29.44
N TRP A 549 25.15 8.75 -28.51
CA TRP A 549 24.30 7.61 -28.19
C TRP A 549 22.93 8.05 -27.64
N CYS A 550 22.89 9.01 -26.71
CA CYS A 550 21.65 9.59 -26.20
C CYS A 550 20.83 10.23 -27.32
N ALA A 551 21.47 11.03 -28.18
CA ALA A 551 20.79 11.69 -29.31
C ALA A 551 20.21 10.68 -30.31
N ALA A 552 20.94 9.59 -30.59
CA ALA A 552 20.45 8.50 -31.42
C ALA A 552 19.24 7.80 -30.80
N LYS A 553 19.27 7.54 -29.49
CA LYS A 553 18.15 6.94 -28.73
C LYS A 553 16.90 7.81 -28.73
N GLU A 554 17.06 9.11 -28.53
CA GLU A 554 15.96 10.08 -28.59
C GLU A 554 15.33 10.06 -30.00
N ALA A 555 16.14 10.09 -31.05
CA ALA A 555 15.65 10.04 -32.44
C ALA A 555 14.95 8.71 -32.78
N GLU A 556 15.44 7.57 -32.27
CA GLU A 556 14.76 6.26 -32.41
C GLU A 556 13.38 6.28 -31.76
N THR A 557 13.28 6.88 -30.57
CA THR A 557 12.02 6.97 -29.82
C THR A 557 11.02 7.88 -30.53
N GLU A 558 11.46 9.02 -31.06
CA GLU A 558 10.62 9.92 -31.86
C GLU A 558 10.16 9.27 -33.17
N ALA A 559 11.04 8.51 -33.82
CA ALA A 559 10.73 7.80 -35.07
C ALA A 559 9.78 6.60 -34.86
N ALA A 560 9.82 5.97 -33.69
CA ALA A 560 8.92 4.86 -33.33
C ALA A 560 7.45 5.32 -33.11
N GLY A 561 7.21 6.62 -32.97
CA GLY A 561 5.89 7.19 -32.66
C GLY A 561 5.47 6.92 -31.20
N GLU A 562 4.35 7.51 -30.75
CA GLU A 562 3.77 7.13 -29.45
C GLU A 562 3.55 5.61 -29.44
N PRO A 563 3.91 4.90 -28.36
CA PRO A 563 3.65 3.47 -28.27
C PRO A 563 2.18 3.25 -28.56
N VAL A 564 1.88 2.41 -29.55
CA VAL A 564 0.51 2.00 -29.90
C VAL A 564 -0.20 1.70 -28.60
N GLU A 565 -1.28 2.46 -28.30
CA GLU A 565 -2.15 2.18 -27.17
C GLU A 565 -2.35 0.67 -27.15
N VAL A 566 -1.84 -0.01 -26.13
CA VAL A 566 -2.22 -1.40 -25.90
C VAL A 566 -3.66 -1.29 -25.43
N GLY A 567 -4.57 -1.19 -26.41
CA GLY A 567 -5.99 -1.07 -26.20
C GLY A 567 -6.43 -2.19 -25.29
N LYS A 568 -7.50 -1.92 -24.54
CA LYS A 568 -8.14 -2.86 -23.61
C LYS A 568 -8.31 -4.28 -24.18
N ASP A 569 -8.32 -4.42 -25.51
CA ASP A 569 -8.56 -5.65 -26.26
C ASP A 569 -7.29 -6.53 -26.49
N GLY A 570 -6.07 -5.98 -26.37
CA GLY A 570 -4.84 -6.78 -26.43
C GLY A 570 -4.70 -7.74 -25.25
N TRP A 571 -5.25 -7.34 -24.10
CA TRP A 571 -5.18 -8.07 -22.84
C TRP A 571 -6.24 -9.18 -22.71
N GLU A 572 -7.35 -9.12 -23.44
CA GLU A 572 -8.33 -10.22 -23.48
C GLU A 572 -7.78 -11.49 -24.14
N LYS A 573 -6.80 -11.36 -25.05
CA LYS A 573 -6.13 -12.50 -25.68
C LYS A 573 -5.12 -13.19 -24.75
N VAL A 574 -4.46 -12.44 -23.86
CA VAL A 574 -3.53 -13.00 -22.84
C VAL A 574 -4.31 -13.66 -21.70
N ARG A 575 -5.48 -13.11 -21.32
CA ARG A 575 -6.42 -13.78 -20.38
C ARG A 575 -6.84 -15.19 -20.80
N LYS A 576 -6.80 -15.52 -22.09
CA LYS A 576 -7.16 -16.85 -22.61
C LYS A 576 -6.09 -17.93 -22.41
N HIS A 577 -4.84 -17.56 -22.11
CA HIS A 577 -3.71 -18.52 -22.03
C HIS A 577 -3.08 -18.68 -20.65
N GLU A 578 -3.52 -17.92 -19.64
CA GLU A 578 -3.09 -18.13 -18.26
C GLU A 578 -3.99 -19.17 -17.58
N LYS A 579 -3.39 -20.29 -17.14
CA LYS A 579 -4.03 -21.26 -16.25
C LYS A 579 -4.34 -20.57 -14.91
N ARG A 580 -5.50 -19.94 -14.81
CA ARG A 580 -6.00 -19.34 -13.57
C ARG A 580 -6.20 -20.43 -12.53
N LEU A 581 -5.61 -20.25 -11.34
CA LEU A 581 -6.15 -20.84 -10.13
C LEU A 581 -7.32 -19.94 -9.70
N VAL A 582 -8.53 -20.27 -10.15
CA VAL A 582 -9.74 -19.56 -9.71
C VAL A 582 -10.27 -20.30 -8.48
N ILE A 583 -10.23 -19.67 -7.31
CA ILE A 583 -11.08 -20.08 -6.18
C ILE A 583 -12.46 -19.51 -6.52
N LEU A 584 -13.29 -20.31 -7.20
CA LEU A 584 -14.63 -19.89 -7.62
C LEU A 584 -15.58 -19.84 -6.42
N ASP A 585 -16.02 -18.63 -6.07
CA ASP A 585 -17.07 -18.33 -5.09
C ASP A 585 -18.50 -18.59 -5.64
N GLN A 586 -18.69 -19.69 -6.35
CA GLN A 586 -19.98 -20.01 -7.00
C GLN A 586 -20.33 -21.49 -6.82
N LEU A 587 -20.60 -21.93 -5.59
CA LEU A 587 -21.31 -23.19 -5.35
C LEU A 587 -22.40 -23.03 -4.27
N PRO A 588 -23.61 -23.59 -4.48
CA PRO A 588 -24.69 -23.53 -3.52
C PRO A 588 -24.34 -24.27 -2.23
N ARG A 589 -24.89 -23.76 -1.10
CA ARG A 589 -24.59 -24.15 0.29
C ARG A 589 -24.98 -25.58 0.71
N SER A 590 -24.62 -26.61 -0.04
CA SER A 590 -24.80 -28.00 0.39
C SER A 590 -23.73 -28.93 -0.20
N ASN A 591 -22.97 -29.54 0.72
CA ASN A 591 -21.96 -30.60 0.54
C ASN A 591 -20.60 -30.16 -0.06
N TRP A 592 -19.61 -30.07 0.83
CA TRP A 592 -18.21 -29.87 0.48
C TRP A 592 -17.60 -31.20 0.02
N SER A 593 -17.24 -31.28 -1.26
CA SER A 593 -16.18 -32.17 -1.76
C SER A 593 -15.38 -31.39 -2.80
N ALA A 594 -14.17 -30.96 -2.44
CA ALA A 594 -13.25 -30.32 -3.38
C ALA A 594 -12.40 -31.41 -4.06
N THR A 595 -12.56 -31.58 -5.37
CA THR A 595 -11.72 -32.46 -6.18
C THR A 595 -10.58 -31.63 -6.78
N ILE A 596 -9.33 -31.89 -6.37
CA ILE A 596 -8.14 -31.28 -6.96
C ILE A 596 -7.44 -32.35 -7.81
N SER A 597 -7.53 -32.26 -9.14
CA SER A 597 -6.79 -33.16 -10.03
C SER A 597 -5.43 -32.53 -10.38
N CYS A 598 -4.40 -32.78 -9.56
CA CYS A 598 -3.01 -32.60 -9.99
C CYS A 598 -2.08 -33.46 -9.11
N ALA A 599 -2.00 -34.75 -9.41
CA ALA A 599 -1.21 -35.72 -8.64
C ALA A 599 0.30 -35.69 -8.96
N SER A 600 0.81 -34.78 -9.80
CA SER A 600 2.21 -34.83 -10.26
C SER A 600 3.07 -33.60 -9.90
N CYS A 601 2.52 -32.62 -9.19
CA CYS A 601 3.25 -31.38 -8.88
C CYS A 601 3.71 -31.33 -7.41
N LYS A 602 5.02 -31.49 -7.16
CA LYS A 602 5.64 -31.27 -5.84
C LYS A 602 5.30 -29.90 -5.23
N ASN A 603 4.95 -28.90 -6.04
CA ASN A 603 4.62 -27.55 -5.59
C ASN A 603 3.20 -27.41 -5.00
N CYS A 604 2.25 -28.30 -5.33
CA CYS A 604 0.92 -28.29 -4.72
C CYS A 604 0.96 -28.77 -3.26
N VAL A 605 1.88 -29.68 -2.95
CA VAL A 605 2.08 -30.24 -1.60
C VAL A 605 2.62 -29.18 -0.64
N ILE A 606 3.50 -28.29 -1.11
CA ILE A 606 4.10 -27.22 -0.29
C ILE A 606 3.03 -26.19 0.14
N LEU A 607 2.12 -25.81 -0.76
CA LEU A 607 1.04 -24.86 -0.46
C LEU A 607 0.04 -25.43 0.57
N MET A 608 -0.24 -26.74 0.52
CA MET A 608 -1.16 -27.39 1.47
C MET A 608 -0.56 -27.62 2.85
N ILE A 609 0.74 -27.86 2.95
CA ILE A 609 1.47 -27.97 4.23
C ILE A 609 1.51 -26.61 4.94
N LEU A 610 1.68 -25.51 4.19
CA LEU A 610 1.64 -24.14 4.73
C LEU A 610 0.26 -23.75 5.29
N LEU A 611 -0.82 -24.43 4.87
CA LEU A 611 -2.19 -24.20 5.32
C LEU A 611 -2.65 -25.14 6.45
N GLY A 612 -1.78 -26.01 6.99
CA GLY A 612 -2.07 -26.85 8.15
C GLY A 612 -2.99 -28.06 7.91
N LEU A 613 -3.12 -28.53 6.67
CA LEU A 613 -3.99 -29.67 6.30
C LEU A 613 -3.24 -31.02 6.40
N THR A 614 -3.83 -32.02 7.06
CA THR A 614 -3.25 -33.37 7.20
C THR A 614 -3.63 -34.27 6.03
N LEU A 615 -2.65 -35.00 5.47
CA LEU A 615 -2.81 -35.94 4.35
C LEU A 615 -3.05 -37.37 4.85
N THR A 616 -4.08 -38.05 4.34
CA THR A 616 -4.17 -39.52 4.36
C THR A 616 -4.07 -40.02 2.93
N LEU A 617 -3.05 -40.84 2.66
CA LEU A 617 -2.83 -41.47 1.36
C LEU A 617 -3.52 -42.84 1.34
N THR A 618 -4.37 -43.06 0.34
CA THR A 618 -4.83 -44.38 -0.08
C THR A 618 -4.63 -44.48 -1.59
N ASP A 619 -4.33 -45.68 -2.09
CA ASP A 619 -3.62 -45.91 -3.36
C ASP A 619 -4.22 -45.29 -4.63
N ASP A 620 -5.47 -44.82 -4.62
CA ASP A 620 -6.06 -44.12 -5.78
C ASP A 620 -6.63 -42.70 -5.52
N PHE A 621 -6.62 -42.17 -4.29
CA PHE A 621 -7.20 -40.85 -4.01
C PHE A 621 -6.57 -40.11 -2.82
N VAL A 622 -6.39 -38.80 -2.96
CA VAL A 622 -6.09 -37.88 -1.85
C VAL A 622 -7.39 -37.34 -1.27
N ARG A 623 -7.77 -37.78 -0.06
CA ARG A 623 -8.87 -37.18 0.72
C ARG A 623 -8.32 -36.11 1.66
N VAL A 624 -8.90 -34.91 1.59
CA VAL A 624 -8.70 -33.83 2.58
C VAL A 624 -9.87 -33.88 3.56
N VAL A 625 -9.61 -34.16 4.84
CA VAL A 625 -10.64 -34.20 5.88
C VAL A 625 -10.33 -33.13 6.93
N GLY A 626 -11.11 -32.05 6.95
CA GLY A 626 -11.11 -31.08 8.06
C GLY A 626 -12.12 -31.49 9.13
N TRP A 627 -11.67 -31.68 10.36
CA TRP A 627 -12.57 -31.95 11.50
C TRP A 627 -12.96 -30.64 12.17
N THR A 628 -14.25 -30.29 12.16
CA THR A 628 -14.83 -29.31 13.09
C THR A 628 -15.52 -30.06 14.22
N SER A 629 -15.06 -29.86 15.46
CA SER A 629 -15.58 -30.48 16.67
C SER A 629 -17.04 -30.11 16.95
N ARG A 630 -17.98 -31.08 16.86
CA ARG A 630 -19.22 -31.18 17.67
C ARG A 630 -19.87 -32.57 17.49
N GLN A 631 -20.33 -33.16 18.60
CA GLN A 631 -20.76 -34.55 18.83
C GLN A 631 -21.98 -35.05 18.00
N ILE A 632 -22.05 -36.35 17.70
CA ILE A 632 -23.03 -37.36 18.22
C ILE A 632 -22.88 -38.71 17.47
N MET A 633 -22.99 -39.81 18.23
CA MET A 633 -22.94 -41.24 17.86
C MET A 633 -24.02 -41.71 16.86
N PHE A 634 -23.72 -42.70 16.00
CA PHE A 634 -24.25 -44.09 16.07
C PHE A 634 -23.85 -44.98 14.85
N GLN A 635 -23.43 -46.22 15.18
CA GLN A 635 -23.60 -47.53 14.53
C GLN A 635 -22.99 -47.92 13.15
N ASN A 636 -22.01 -48.84 13.26
CA ASN A 636 -21.84 -50.12 12.55
C ASN A 636 -22.69 -50.41 11.30
N GLN A 637 -22.02 -50.68 10.16
CA GLN A 637 -22.16 -51.95 9.42
C GLN A 637 -21.11 -52.16 8.30
N SER A 638 -20.38 -53.27 8.43
CA SER A 638 -19.91 -54.25 7.41
C SER A 638 -19.20 -53.85 6.11
N HIS A 639 -17.96 -54.36 6.00
CA HIS A 639 -17.35 -55.11 4.87
C HIS A 639 -17.74 -54.78 3.41
N HIS A 640 -16.75 -54.40 2.60
CA HIS A 640 -16.17 -55.30 1.59
C HIS A 640 -14.89 -54.74 0.96
N ASP A 641 -13.99 -55.66 0.68
CA ASP A 641 -12.69 -55.56 -0.01
C ASP A 641 -12.77 -54.82 -1.36
N PHE A 642 -11.65 -54.21 -1.77
CA PHE A 642 -11.02 -54.53 -3.06
C PHE A 642 -9.57 -54.02 -3.11
N ASP A 643 -8.66 -54.97 -3.33
CA ASP A 643 -7.28 -54.78 -3.78
C ASP A 643 -7.23 -54.07 -5.15
N ASN A 644 -6.46 -52.99 -5.25
CA ASN A 644 -5.30 -52.78 -6.14
C ASN A 644 -4.94 -51.30 -6.22
#